data_AF-A0A813ERB0-F1
#
_entry.id   AF-A0A813ERB0-F1
#
_cell.length_a   1.000
_cell.length_b   1.000
_cell.length_c   1.000
_cell.angle_alpha   90.00
_cell.angle_beta   90.00
_cell.angle_gamma   90.00
#
_symmetry.space_group_name_H-M   'P 1'
#
loop_
_entity.id
_entity.type
_entity.pdbx_description
1 polymer ?
#
loop_
_entity_poly.entity_id
_entity_poly.type
_entity_poly.pdbx_seq_one_letter_code
_entity_poly.pdbx_strand_id
1 'polypeptide(L)'
;MSAFPWKLLEVVKLLDDRAAADLRRQEAEVLLSRISRAVGLDDTRRDFTCFIHKLFYPSKSKPQDSSSDSQVPSARIHVTSILEKLFHLSEGAVRRGMDQLKELKCSVADLEQRTALLREAFPFQGYIQKVEERGISHEQLVRVETFAATHCPSWHDIRAAEDTLSMDTLNLYQLTPWCIKPATIERNCSMVELFSDSPCLPTNFCSHWWGEPLRDFVACIGRHCAVRQLCFRSTFYWICAYANRQHALSEELNDDPKQTSFYKAMCLADCLLLILDNVGPAMPFTRVWCAYELFMALIDEDRKKKPLLLDTVAHTKAGTFVLTDGFTDAEAKVRDAGFPAEAEACKSLRELCFPIHVLEKGMNLRLQEAQASEEADRRHILNSVVGKQLHELDEAPPLEHENYTEVNAQLGSRFAVACFEPAFKKGSPSLRLSVARALQADPWRRQLVLNIGNIPKERQAAAFGVCMAGLPANLQDLSLIWKSFAADSNLAALAEKLPISLHQLRLSFKECWEISDAAVAALAEKLPISLHQLELSFAYCSQISDAGVAALAEKLPISLHQLQLDFTGCKQISDAGVAALAEKLPISLHQLQLYFEGCEKVSDAGVAALAEKLPISLQDLQLDFNFCSQISDAGVAALAEKLPISLQDLQLSFAHCSQISDAVAQAAGSLESLRAWAAASELGAAPDLEMRLSSGEETAEGLQEKDEEGEEGEEGEIGKPSHESRRARPAAPAAPWRGQPPTLALPAPSPAAPQTRHSTAKNAETSSDTVLAEGLADETDVGSLDFAYRFDSKVLSKVPSLFGTFCSALLCATTLEKLQLDFGGCSQISDAAVAALAEKLPISLQDLQLDFVVCEQISDAAVAALAEKLPISLQDLQLDFSGCPQISDAGVAALAEKLPISLHQFQLEFWGCEKVSDAAREAAESLESLRAWAAARAARPRSEEGEKARVRELGARPRS
;
A
#
# COMPACT_ATOMS: atom_id res chain seq x y z
N MET A 1 -24.06 36.15 -36.07
CA MET A 1 -24.85 36.17 -34.82
C MET A 1 -24.02 35.81 -33.58
N SER A 2 -22.93 35.04 -33.70
CA SER A 2 -22.04 34.68 -32.58
C SER A 2 -21.54 35.84 -31.70
N ALA A 3 -21.19 36.99 -32.29
CA ALA A 3 -20.72 38.19 -31.57
C ALA A 3 -21.85 39.14 -31.09
N PHE A 4 -23.10 38.68 -31.03
CA PHE A 4 -24.24 39.49 -30.59
C PHE A 4 -24.47 39.50 -29.06
N PRO A 5 -24.20 38.41 -28.29
CA PRO A 5 -24.26 38.42 -26.82
C PRO A 5 -23.37 39.48 -26.18
N TRP A 6 -22.14 39.59 -26.65
CA TRP A 6 -21.12 40.47 -26.07
C TRP A 6 -21.46 41.95 -26.28
N LYS A 7 -22.09 42.30 -27.41
CA LYS A 7 -22.60 43.66 -27.67
C LYS A 7 -23.76 44.06 -26.77
N LEU A 8 -24.52 43.09 -26.25
CA LEU A 8 -25.51 43.36 -25.20
C LEU A 8 -24.80 43.66 -23.87
N LEU A 9 -23.71 42.96 -23.55
CA LEU A 9 -22.84 43.28 -22.40
C LEU A 9 -22.15 44.65 -22.55
N GLU A 10 -21.70 45.04 -23.74
CA GLU A 10 -21.13 46.38 -23.99
C GLU A 10 -22.14 47.48 -23.68
N VAL A 11 -23.36 47.38 -24.22
CA VAL A 11 -24.46 48.31 -23.90
C VAL A 11 -24.73 48.37 -22.40
N VAL A 12 -24.74 47.22 -21.72
CA VAL A 12 -24.96 47.15 -20.28
C VAL A 12 -23.81 47.81 -19.49
N LYS A 13 -22.54 47.53 -19.85
CA LYS A 13 -21.37 48.10 -19.18
C LYS A 13 -21.30 49.63 -19.35
N LEU A 14 -21.75 50.16 -20.49
CA LEU A 14 -21.89 51.60 -20.74
C LEU A 14 -22.99 52.27 -19.89
N LEU A 15 -23.92 51.50 -19.31
CA LEU A 15 -25.05 52.01 -18.52
C LEU A 15 -24.91 51.83 -17.00
N ASP A 16 -24.03 50.94 -16.52
CA ASP A 16 -23.74 50.74 -15.08
C ASP A 16 -22.72 51.78 -14.55
N ASP A 17 -21.90 52.39 -15.42
CA ASP A 17 -20.93 53.44 -15.04
C ASP A 17 -21.61 54.79 -14.76
N ARG A 18 -21.83 55.06 -13.47
CA ARG A 18 -22.54 56.25 -12.96
C ARG A 18 -21.83 57.58 -13.19
N ALA A 19 -20.60 57.60 -13.73
CA ALA A 19 -19.82 58.83 -13.89
C ALA A 19 -20.03 59.57 -15.23
N ALA A 20 -20.70 58.97 -16.23
CA ALA A 20 -20.71 59.46 -17.62
C ALA A 20 -22.11 59.59 -18.24
N ALA A 21 -22.97 60.43 -17.65
CA ALA A 21 -24.43 60.40 -17.83
C ALA A 21 -24.99 60.63 -19.25
N ASP A 22 -24.35 61.47 -20.09
CA ASP A 22 -24.95 61.92 -21.37
C ASP A 22 -24.29 61.34 -22.62
N LEU A 23 -22.97 61.52 -22.81
CA LEU A 23 -22.31 61.14 -24.07
C LEU A 23 -22.34 59.62 -24.31
N ARG A 24 -22.00 58.83 -23.29
CA ARG A 24 -22.02 57.35 -23.39
C ARG A 24 -23.44 56.79 -23.48
N ARG A 25 -24.43 57.53 -22.98
CA ARG A 25 -25.85 57.19 -23.13
C ARG A 25 -26.29 57.32 -24.59
N GLN A 26 -25.81 58.34 -25.30
CA GLN A 26 -25.97 58.44 -26.76
C GLN A 26 -25.29 57.28 -27.49
N GLU A 27 -24.07 56.88 -27.10
CA GLU A 27 -23.37 55.74 -27.71
C GLU A 27 -24.13 54.41 -27.48
N ALA A 28 -24.63 54.18 -26.25
CA ALA A 28 -25.47 53.04 -25.92
C ALA A 28 -26.80 53.06 -26.72
N GLU A 29 -27.45 54.21 -26.88
CA GLU A 29 -28.65 54.36 -27.71
C GLU A 29 -28.38 54.13 -29.21
N VAL A 30 -27.19 54.48 -29.71
CA VAL A 30 -26.76 54.18 -31.08
C VAL A 30 -26.47 52.69 -31.26
N LEU A 31 -25.83 52.02 -30.30
CA LEU A 31 -25.68 50.55 -30.32
C LEU A 31 -27.04 49.86 -30.25
N LEU A 32 -27.93 50.28 -29.34
CA LEU A 32 -29.30 49.76 -29.22
C LEU A 32 -30.11 49.96 -30.52
N SER A 33 -29.97 51.12 -31.18
CA SER A 33 -30.63 51.37 -32.47
C SER A 33 -30.03 50.58 -33.64
N ARG A 34 -28.73 50.21 -33.57
CA ARG A 34 -28.12 49.26 -34.51
C ARG A 34 -28.58 47.83 -34.24
N ILE A 35 -28.69 47.45 -32.97
CA ILE A 35 -29.19 46.15 -32.51
C ILE A 35 -30.64 45.96 -32.96
N SER A 36 -31.55 46.89 -32.63
CA SER A 36 -32.98 46.73 -32.93
C SER A 36 -33.25 46.60 -34.44
N ARG A 37 -32.57 47.40 -35.28
CA ARG A 37 -32.61 47.26 -36.74
C ARG A 37 -32.00 45.95 -37.24
N ALA A 38 -30.95 45.44 -36.61
CA ALA A 38 -30.31 44.17 -37.01
C ALA A 38 -31.17 42.92 -36.71
N VAL A 39 -32.17 43.02 -35.84
CA VAL A 39 -33.20 41.97 -35.61
C VAL A 39 -34.61 42.34 -36.10
N GLY A 40 -34.77 43.44 -36.83
CA GLY A 40 -36.08 43.85 -37.38
C GLY A 40 -37.10 44.32 -36.33
N LEU A 41 -36.63 44.78 -35.17
CA LEU A 41 -37.44 45.26 -34.05
C LEU A 41 -37.43 46.80 -33.99
N ASP A 42 -38.08 47.47 -34.93
CA ASP A 42 -38.16 48.94 -34.93
C ASP A 42 -39.19 49.49 -33.91
N ASP A 43 -40.32 48.79 -33.68
CA ASP A 43 -41.40 49.28 -32.80
C ASP A 43 -41.15 49.10 -31.28
N THR A 44 -40.37 48.09 -30.85
CA THR A 44 -40.21 47.75 -29.41
C THR A 44 -39.13 48.57 -28.69
N ARG A 45 -38.62 49.65 -29.30
CA ARG A 45 -37.48 50.44 -28.78
C ARG A 45 -37.72 50.99 -27.35
N ARG A 46 -38.98 51.29 -27.00
CA ARG A 46 -39.35 51.83 -25.68
C ARG A 46 -39.34 50.76 -24.58
N ASP A 47 -39.82 49.56 -24.90
CA ASP A 47 -39.89 48.43 -23.96
C ASP A 47 -38.51 47.85 -23.69
N PHE A 48 -37.62 47.81 -24.69
CA PHE A 48 -36.23 47.35 -24.52
C PHE A 48 -35.46 48.24 -23.54
N THR A 49 -35.60 49.57 -23.65
CA THR A 49 -35.02 50.52 -22.69
C THR A 49 -35.64 50.38 -21.29
N CYS A 50 -36.95 50.13 -21.19
CA CYS A 50 -37.63 49.90 -19.90
C CYS A 50 -37.18 48.58 -19.23
N PHE A 51 -36.97 47.51 -20.02
CA PHE A 51 -36.45 46.23 -19.56
C PHE A 51 -35.04 46.39 -18.98
N ILE A 52 -34.11 47.00 -19.73
CA ILE A 52 -32.75 47.31 -19.27
C ILE A 52 -32.80 48.12 -17.96
N HIS A 53 -33.62 49.17 -17.88
CA HIS A 53 -33.75 49.97 -16.66
C HIS A 53 -34.32 49.21 -15.45
N LYS A 54 -35.13 48.17 -15.67
CA LYS A 54 -35.62 47.28 -14.58
C LYS A 54 -34.62 46.20 -14.17
N LEU A 55 -33.68 45.84 -15.05
CA LEU A 55 -32.61 44.88 -14.79
C LEU A 55 -31.55 45.44 -13.83
N PHE A 56 -31.17 46.72 -14.01
CA PHE A 56 -30.12 47.37 -13.21
C PHE A 56 -30.65 48.16 -12.00
N TYR A 57 -31.96 48.46 -11.96
CA TYR A 57 -32.59 49.13 -10.82
C TYR A 57 -33.81 48.35 -10.29
N PRO A 58 -33.63 47.15 -9.73
CA PRO A 58 -34.66 46.50 -8.92
C PRO A 58 -34.98 47.37 -7.71
N SER A 59 -36.25 47.77 -7.57
CA SER A 59 -36.70 48.67 -6.50
C SER A 59 -36.57 48.01 -5.13
N LYS A 60 -35.75 48.59 -4.23
CA LYS A 60 -35.65 48.18 -2.82
C LYS A 60 -36.91 48.58 -2.03
N SER A 61 -38.01 47.88 -2.26
CA SER A 61 -39.24 47.95 -1.47
C SER A 61 -39.39 46.68 -0.63
N LYS A 62 -39.57 46.83 0.70
CA LYS A 62 -39.92 45.71 1.58
C LYS A 62 -41.28 45.12 1.17
N PRO A 63 -41.53 43.82 1.39
CA PRO A 63 -42.86 43.25 1.23
C PRO A 63 -43.76 43.71 2.39
N GLN A 64 -44.75 44.57 2.10
CA GLN A 64 -45.95 44.75 2.92
C GLN A 64 -47.18 44.95 2.02
N ASP A 65 -48.17 44.10 2.23
CA ASP A 65 -49.61 44.34 2.16
C ASP A 65 -50.24 44.93 0.87
N SER A 66 -50.62 44.00 -0.02
CA SER A 66 -51.97 43.90 -0.64
C SER A 66 -52.52 44.96 -1.61
N SER A 67 -53.22 44.44 -2.63
CA SER A 67 -54.27 45.11 -3.43
C SER A 67 -53.88 46.26 -4.39
N SER A 68 -53.30 45.91 -5.55
CA SER A 68 -53.77 46.39 -6.88
C SER A 68 -52.94 45.80 -8.02
N ASP A 69 -53.33 44.62 -8.53
CA ASP A 69 -52.72 44.05 -9.73
C ASP A 69 -53.58 44.31 -10.97
N SER A 70 -53.03 45.07 -11.93
CA SER A 70 -53.29 44.88 -13.37
C SER A 70 -52.26 45.65 -14.22
N GLN A 71 -52.01 45.15 -15.44
CA GLN A 71 -51.25 45.84 -16.51
C GLN A 71 -49.72 46.05 -16.36
N VAL A 72 -49.00 45.13 -15.71
CA VAL A 72 -47.51 45.04 -15.84
C VAL A 72 -46.94 43.66 -16.29
N PRO A 73 -47.65 42.50 -16.25
CA PRO A 73 -47.05 41.23 -16.70
C PRO A 73 -46.65 41.16 -18.18
N SER A 74 -47.53 41.65 -19.09
CA SER A 74 -47.48 41.29 -20.53
C SER A 74 -46.17 41.71 -21.23
N ALA A 75 -45.72 42.95 -21.05
CA ALA A 75 -44.52 43.45 -21.72
C ALA A 75 -43.23 42.76 -21.25
N ARG A 76 -43.15 42.36 -19.97
CA ARG A 76 -41.97 41.69 -19.42
C ARG A 76 -41.82 40.30 -20.01
N ILE A 77 -42.92 39.54 -20.06
CA ILE A 77 -42.98 38.21 -20.70
C ILE A 77 -42.65 38.31 -22.20
N HIS A 78 -43.12 39.34 -22.89
CA HIS A 78 -42.82 39.54 -24.32
C HIS A 78 -41.33 39.79 -24.56
N VAL A 79 -40.69 40.71 -23.84
CA VAL A 79 -39.27 41.04 -24.04
C VAL A 79 -38.36 39.87 -23.65
N THR A 80 -38.59 39.18 -22.53
CA THR A 80 -37.79 38.01 -22.16
C THR A 80 -37.92 36.90 -23.21
N SER A 81 -39.14 36.61 -23.68
CA SER A 81 -39.34 35.60 -24.73
C SER A 81 -38.72 35.99 -26.08
N ILE A 82 -38.63 37.29 -26.38
CA ILE A 82 -37.93 37.81 -27.57
C ILE A 82 -36.41 37.64 -27.44
N LEU A 83 -35.82 37.89 -26.26
CA LEU A 83 -34.39 37.67 -26.01
C LEU A 83 -34.00 36.18 -26.14
N GLU A 84 -34.81 35.30 -25.56
CA GLU A 84 -34.64 33.84 -25.64
C GLU A 84 -34.74 33.33 -27.09
N LYS A 85 -35.69 33.85 -27.87
CA LYS A 85 -35.95 33.44 -29.27
C LYS A 85 -34.96 34.02 -30.29
N LEU A 86 -34.42 35.22 -30.07
CA LEU A 86 -33.54 35.89 -31.05
C LEU A 86 -32.05 35.75 -30.75
N PHE A 87 -31.67 35.58 -29.47
CA PHE A 87 -30.26 35.58 -29.06
C PHE A 87 -29.82 34.31 -28.32
N HIS A 88 -30.76 33.43 -27.92
CA HIS A 88 -30.51 32.24 -27.10
C HIS A 88 -29.80 32.54 -25.76
N LEU A 89 -29.99 33.76 -25.23
CA LEU A 89 -29.44 34.19 -23.94
C LEU A 89 -30.58 34.35 -22.93
N SER A 90 -30.44 33.70 -21.79
CA SER A 90 -31.26 34.01 -20.62
C SER A 90 -30.74 35.27 -19.91
N GLU A 91 -31.61 35.91 -19.11
CA GLU A 91 -31.25 37.03 -18.24
C GLU A 91 -30.06 36.68 -17.32
N GLY A 92 -29.99 35.42 -16.87
CA GLY A 92 -28.88 34.88 -16.10
C GLY A 92 -27.54 34.86 -16.85
N ALA A 93 -27.53 34.58 -18.16
CA ALA A 93 -26.28 34.58 -18.94
C ALA A 93 -25.65 36.00 -19.03
N VAL A 94 -26.48 37.03 -19.21
CA VAL A 94 -26.04 38.43 -19.21
C VAL A 94 -25.50 38.83 -17.84
N ARG A 95 -26.18 38.41 -16.77
CA ARG A 95 -25.77 38.69 -15.38
C ARG A 95 -24.43 38.03 -15.03
N ARG A 96 -24.27 36.71 -15.28
CA ARG A 96 -22.99 36.01 -15.10
C ARG A 96 -21.83 36.71 -15.79
N GLY A 97 -22.06 37.21 -17.01
CA GLY A 97 -21.02 37.90 -17.77
C GLY A 97 -20.63 39.25 -17.17
N MET A 98 -21.60 39.99 -16.63
CA MET A 98 -21.34 41.22 -15.88
C MET A 98 -20.61 40.97 -14.55
N ASP A 99 -20.98 39.92 -13.82
CA ASP A 99 -20.33 39.53 -12.58
C ASP A 99 -18.88 39.07 -12.85
N GLN A 100 -18.65 38.30 -13.93
CA GLN A 100 -17.32 37.90 -14.38
C GLN A 100 -16.44 39.08 -14.87
N LEU A 101 -17.01 40.08 -15.55
CA LEU A 101 -16.27 41.30 -15.90
C LEU A 101 -15.82 42.09 -14.66
N LYS A 102 -16.60 42.04 -13.58
CA LYS A 102 -16.27 42.67 -12.29
C LYS A 102 -15.20 41.88 -11.53
N GLU A 103 -15.27 40.54 -11.58
CA GLU A 103 -14.25 39.64 -11.03
C GLU A 103 -12.90 39.80 -11.77
N LEU A 104 -12.89 39.71 -13.10
CA LEU A 104 -11.69 39.77 -13.94
C LEU A 104 -11.13 41.19 -14.18
N LYS A 105 -11.87 42.25 -13.82
CA LYS A 105 -11.48 43.67 -14.03
C LYS A 105 -11.18 44.05 -15.50
N CYS A 106 -11.66 43.26 -16.48
CA CYS A 106 -11.27 43.36 -17.90
C CYS A 106 -12.31 44.06 -18.81
N SER A 107 -11.99 44.22 -20.09
CA SER A 107 -12.89 44.70 -21.15
C SER A 107 -13.85 43.59 -21.64
N VAL A 108 -14.91 43.98 -22.36
CA VAL A 108 -15.84 42.98 -22.94
C VAL A 108 -15.18 42.21 -24.08
N ALA A 109 -14.30 42.87 -24.84
CA ALA A 109 -13.54 42.25 -25.92
C ALA A 109 -12.54 41.22 -25.39
N ASP A 110 -11.88 41.49 -24.26
CA ASP A 110 -10.93 40.55 -23.63
C ASP A 110 -11.65 39.27 -23.19
N LEU A 111 -12.88 39.41 -22.68
CA LEU A 111 -13.71 38.27 -22.26
C LEU A 111 -14.31 37.53 -23.47
N GLU A 112 -14.78 38.22 -24.50
CA GLU A 112 -15.25 37.60 -25.75
C GLU A 112 -14.13 36.79 -26.43
N GLN A 113 -12.93 37.36 -26.56
CA GLN A 113 -11.77 36.68 -27.14
C GLN A 113 -11.35 35.47 -26.31
N ARG A 114 -11.34 35.60 -24.97
CA ARG A 114 -11.00 34.50 -24.05
C ARG A 114 -12.03 33.37 -24.09
N THR A 115 -13.32 33.67 -24.07
CA THR A 115 -14.37 32.65 -24.18
C THR A 115 -14.40 32.04 -25.59
N ALA A 116 -14.01 32.75 -26.65
CA ALA A 116 -13.82 32.15 -27.97
C ALA A 116 -12.68 31.12 -27.98
N LEU A 117 -11.51 31.49 -27.46
CA LEU A 117 -10.35 30.61 -27.31
C LEU A 117 -10.67 29.38 -26.44
N LEU A 118 -11.37 29.56 -25.31
CA LEU A 118 -11.76 28.48 -24.42
C LEU A 118 -12.82 27.56 -25.05
N ARG A 119 -13.72 28.07 -25.89
CA ARG A 119 -14.70 27.25 -26.64
C ARG A 119 -14.02 26.36 -27.69
N GLU A 120 -12.91 26.82 -28.27
CA GLU A 120 -12.08 26.02 -29.19
C GLU A 120 -11.27 24.96 -28.43
N ALA A 121 -10.67 25.33 -27.30
CA ALA A 121 -9.89 24.41 -26.46
C ALA A 121 -10.75 23.36 -25.72
N PHE A 122 -11.97 23.73 -25.33
CA PHE A 122 -12.91 22.93 -24.51
C PHE A 122 -14.35 23.04 -25.06
N PRO A 123 -14.65 22.43 -26.23
CA PRO A 123 -15.99 22.46 -26.82
C PRO A 123 -16.99 21.71 -25.94
N PHE A 124 -18.14 22.34 -25.66
CA PHE A 124 -19.24 21.71 -24.91
C PHE A 124 -19.73 20.42 -25.58
N GLN A 125 -19.82 19.33 -24.81
CA GLN A 125 -20.27 18.02 -25.30
C GLN A 125 -21.76 17.79 -24.99
N GLY A 126 -22.14 17.84 -23.71
CA GLY A 126 -23.53 17.62 -23.28
C GLY A 126 -23.75 17.91 -21.80
N TYR A 127 -24.97 17.69 -21.30
CA TYR A 127 -25.32 17.93 -19.90
C TYR A 127 -25.41 16.62 -19.10
N ILE A 128 -24.58 16.49 -18.08
CA ILE A 128 -24.59 15.38 -17.12
C ILE A 128 -25.47 15.83 -15.94
N GLN A 129 -26.65 15.21 -15.82
CA GLN A 129 -27.72 15.70 -14.93
C GLN A 129 -27.31 15.70 -13.46
N LYS A 130 -26.86 14.54 -12.95
CA LYS A 130 -26.37 14.40 -11.57
C LYS A 130 -24.98 15.02 -11.43
N VAL A 131 -24.68 15.59 -10.26
CA VAL A 131 -23.39 16.25 -9.99
C VAL A 131 -22.33 15.26 -9.51
N GLU A 132 -22.79 14.21 -8.82
CA GLU A 132 -22.02 13.04 -8.43
C GLU A 132 -21.52 12.20 -9.62
N GLU A 133 -22.18 12.29 -10.78
CA GLU A 133 -21.78 11.58 -12.02
C GLU A 133 -20.79 12.39 -12.90
N ARG A 134 -20.20 13.47 -12.38
CA ARG A 134 -19.29 14.39 -13.10
C ARG A 134 -17.84 14.24 -12.65
N GLY A 135 -17.30 13.03 -12.69
CA GLY A 135 -15.87 12.80 -12.49
C GLY A 135 -15.03 13.21 -13.72
N ILE A 136 -13.78 13.61 -13.49
CA ILE A 136 -12.81 13.99 -14.53
C ILE A 136 -11.62 13.01 -14.50
N SER A 137 -11.09 12.62 -15.67
CA SER A 137 -9.94 11.70 -15.75
C SER A 137 -8.59 12.44 -15.74
N HIS A 138 -7.50 11.73 -15.45
CA HIS A 138 -6.16 12.32 -15.44
C HIS A 138 -5.76 12.88 -16.82
N GLU A 139 -6.10 12.22 -17.92
CA GLU A 139 -5.85 12.75 -19.27
C GLU A 139 -6.60 14.07 -19.53
N GLN A 140 -7.83 14.21 -19.02
CA GLN A 140 -8.60 15.44 -19.11
C GLN A 140 -7.99 16.56 -18.24
N LEU A 141 -7.50 16.23 -17.04
CA LEU A 141 -6.78 17.17 -16.17
C LEU A 141 -5.47 17.66 -16.80
N VAL A 142 -4.64 16.77 -17.35
CA VAL A 142 -3.41 17.12 -18.07
C VAL A 142 -3.70 18.03 -19.28
N ARG A 143 -4.85 17.86 -19.96
CA ARG A 143 -5.28 18.78 -21.03
C ARG A 143 -5.64 20.18 -20.50
N VAL A 144 -6.25 20.30 -19.32
CA VAL A 144 -6.49 21.60 -18.65
C VAL A 144 -5.17 22.23 -18.21
N GLU A 145 -4.26 21.45 -17.63
CA GLU A 145 -2.92 21.89 -17.21
C GLU A 145 -2.10 22.39 -18.41
N THR A 146 -2.06 21.63 -19.51
CA THR A 146 -1.32 22.00 -20.74
C THR A 146 -1.85 23.31 -21.33
N PHE A 147 -3.17 23.50 -21.36
CA PHE A 147 -3.78 24.76 -21.77
C PHE A 147 -3.38 25.90 -20.82
N ALA A 148 -3.41 25.66 -19.51
CA ALA A 148 -3.04 26.66 -18.51
C ALA A 148 -1.56 27.06 -18.62
N ALA A 149 -0.64 26.10 -18.77
CA ALA A 149 0.79 26.35 -18.93
C ALA A 149 1.10 27.19 -20.19
N THR A 150 0.33 27.01 -21.26
CA THR A 150 0.46 27.77 -22.51
C THR A 150 0.01 29.24 -22.36
N HIS A 151 -0.91 29.53 -21.43
CA HIS A 151 -1.57 30.84 -21.35
C HIS A 151 -1.31 31.62 -20.05
N CYS A 152 -0.90 30.98 -18.96
CA CYS A 152 -0.66 31.63 -17.66
C CYS A 152 0.35 32.79 -17.67
N PRO A 153 1.37 32.88 -18.56
CA PRO A 153 2.23 34.07 -18.65
C PRO A 153 1.51 35.34 -19.13
N SER A 154 0.25 35.22 -19.59
CA SER A 154 -0.64 36.35 -19.90
C SER A 154 -1.69 36.62 -18.82
N TRP A 155 -1.66 35.85 -17.72
CA TRP A 155 -2.60 35.93 -16.61
C TRP A 155 -1.93 36.56 -15.39
N HIS A 156 -2.72 37.28 -14.59
CA HIS A 156 -2.27 37.91 -13.35
C HIS A 156 -3.13 37.44 -12.17
N ASP A 157 -2.63 37.55 -10.95
CA ASP A 157 -3.50 37.36 -9.78
C ASP A 157 -4.56 38.48 -9.74
N ILE A 158 -5.78 38.13 -9.35
CA ILE A 158 -6.95 39.03 -9.32
C ILE A 158 -7.13 39.63 -7.92
N ARG A 159 -6.66 38.90 -6.90
CA ARG A 159 -6.78 39.17 -5.45
C ARG A 159 -5.53 39.90 -4.95
N ALA A 160 -4.34 39.45 -5.35
CA ALA A 160 -3.09 40.20 -5.25
C ALA A 160 -2.89 41.00 -6.54
N ALA A 161 -2.59 42.31 -6.44
CA ALA A 161 -2.28 43.11 -7.61
C ALA A 161 -0.78 43.01 -7.95
N GLU A 162 -0.46 43.17 -9.24
CA GLU A 162 0.89 43.32 -9.83
C GLU A 162 1.68 42.02 -10.17
N ASP A 163 1.33 40.85 -9.61
CA ASP A 163 2.00 39.59 -9.96
C ASP A 163 1.43 38.88 -11.21
N THR A 164 2.34 38.41 -12.09
CA THR A 164 2.04 37.52 -13.24
C THR A 164 2.10 36.06 -12.82
N LEU A 165 1.19 35.21 -13.31
CA LEU A 165 1.08 33.81 -12.89
C LEU A 165 2.08 32.90 -13.66
N SER A 166 2.69 31.96 -12.94
CA SER A 166 3.42 30.82 -13.51
C SER A 166 2.74 29.51 -13.11
N MET A 167 3.16 28.38 -13.68
CA MET A 167 2.68 27.06 -13.24
C MET A 167 3.13 26.66 -11.81
N ASP A 168 4.01 27.45 -11.18
CA ASP A 168 4.45 27.30 -9.80
C ASP A 168 3.56 28.06 -8.81
N THR A 169 2.82 29.07 -9.29
CA THR A 169 1.93 29.92 -8.47
C THR A 169 0.46 29.76 -8.81
N LEU A 170 0.14 29.26 -10.02
CA LEU A 170 -1.22 29.01 -10.49
C LEU A 170 -1.88 27.83 -9.77
N ASN A 171 -2.91 28.13 -8.98
CA ASN A 171 -3.76 27.20 -8.25
C ASN A 171 -5.23 27.30 -8.71
N LEU A 172 -6.14 26.53 -8.10
CA LEU A 172 -7.55 26.53 -8.50
C LEU A 172 -8.30 27.84 -8.19
N TYR A 173 -7.88 28.62 -7.19
CA TYR A 173 -8.46 29.94 -6.95
C TYR A 173 -8.21 30.94 -8.09
N GLN A 174 -7.11 30.78 -8.84
CA GLN A 174 -6.83 31.59 -10.03
C GLN A 174 -7.31 30.91 -11.32
N LEU A 175 -7.15 29.59 -11.47
CA LEU A 175 -7.65 28.84 -12.64
C LEU A 175 -9.17 28.98 -12.81
N THR A 176 -9.92 29.06 -11.70
CA THR A 176 -11.39 29.18 -11.74
C THR A 176 -11.86 30.43 -12.49
N PRO A 177 -11.48 31.67 -12.13
CA PRO A 177 -11.86 32.86 -12.89
C PRO A 177 -11.15 32.98 -14.26
N TRP A 178 -9.92 32.49 -14.42
CA TRP A 178 -9.18 32.61 -15.70
C TRP A 178 -9.60 31.61 -16.77
N CYS A 179 -9.99 30.38 -16.39
CA CYS A 179 -10.27 29.27 -17.31
C CYS A 179 -11.66 28.63 -17.09
N ILE A 180 -11.98 28.13 -15.89
CA ILE A 180 -13.18 27.31 -15.66
C ILE A 180 -14.48 28.12 -15.85
N LYS A 181 -14.64 29.24 -15.14
CA LYS A 181 -15.79 30.14 -15.29
C LYS A 181 -15.98 30.63 -16.74
N PRO A 182 -14.97 31.18 -17.44
CA PRO A 182 -15.15 31.71 -18.80
C PRO A 182 -15.35 30.62 -19.87
N ALA A 183 -14.95 29.37 -19.64
CA ALA A 183 -15.28 28.23 -20.51
C ALA A 183 -16.74 27.77 -20.35
N THR A 184 -17.26 27.80 -19.12
CA THR A 184 -18.58 27.24 -18.77
C THR A 184 -19.75 28.23 -18.86
N ILE A 185 -19.47 29.54 -18.90
CA ILE A 185 -20.47 30.61 -18.74
C ILE A 185 -21.61 30.62 -19.76
N GLU A 186 -21.32 30.26 -21.02
CA GLU A 186 -22.30 30.24 -22.12
C GLU A 186 -23.41 29.20 -21.86
N ARG A 187 -23.04 28.05 -21.29
CA ARG A 187 -23.94 26.91 -21.10
C ARG A 187 -24.39 26.72 -19.65
N ASN A 188 -23.80 27.45 -18.69
CA ASN A 188 -24.03 27.24 -17.25
C ASN A 188 -23.73 25.79 -16.82
N CYS A 189 -22.70 25.21 -17.42
CA CYS A 189 -22.29 23.82 -17.22
C CYS A 189 -21.12 23.70 -16.24
N SER A 190 -20.70 22.48 -15.92
CA SER A 190 -19.44 22.20 -15.24
C SER A 190 -18.29 22.12 -16.24
N MET A 191 -17.05 21.93 -15.78
CA MET A 191 -15.92 21.70 -16.68
C MET A 191 -16.00 20.31 -17.33
N VAL A 192 -16.54 19.31 -16.63
CA VAL A 192 -16.67 17.93 -17.12
C VAL A 192 -17.66 17.83 -18.28
N GLU A 193 -18.69 18.67 -18.29
CA GLU A 193 -19.65 18.83 -19.40
C GLU A 193 -19.01 19.40 -20.70
N LEU A 194 -17.74 19.83 -20.65
CA LEU A 194 -16.90 20.17 -21.80
C LEU A 194 -15.99 19.02 -22.28
N PHE A 195 -16.03 17.87 -21.60
CA PHE A 195 -15.26 16.66 -21.94
C PHE A 195 -16.11 15.41 -22.18
N SER A 196 -17.34 15.36 -21.66
CA SER A 196 -18.28 14.26 -21.84
C SER A 196 -19.73 14.76 -21.91
N ASP A 197 -20.57 14.09 -22.71
CA ASP A 197 -22.03 14.21 -22.70
C ASP A 197 -22.71 13.16 -21.81
N SER A 198 -21.93 12.19 -21.32
CA SER A 198 -22.37 10.95 -20.69
C SER A 198 -21.83 10.82 -19.25
N PRO A 199 -22.51 10.09 -18.34
CA PRO A 199 -22.08 9.93 -16.95
C PRO A 199 -20.64 9.42 -16.79
N CYS A 200 -19.81 10.19 -16.07
CA CYS A 200 -18.43 9.86 -15.73
C CYS A 200 -18.36 9.48 -14.24
N LEU A 201 -18.73 8.25 -13.92
CA LEU A 201 -18.83 7.78 -12.53
C LEU A 201 -17.47 7.85 -11.81
N PRO A 202 -17.31 8.63 -10.74
CA PRO A 202 -16.05 8.76 -10.02
C PRO A 202 -15.87 7.61 -9.04
N THR A 203 -14.85 6.78 -9.28
CA THR A 203 -14.40 5.78 -8.30
C THR A 203 -13.55 6.42 -7.19
N ASN A 204 -13.03 7.63 -7.43
CA ASN A 204 -12.19 8.37 -6.50
C ASN A 204 -12.81 9.75 -6.19
N PHE A 205 -12.72 10.19 -4.94
CA PHE A 205 -13.09 11.54 -4.49
C PHE A 205 -11.85 12.27 -4.00
N CYS A 206 -11.61 13.52 -4.43
CA CYS A 206 -10.44 14.30 -4.02
C CYS A 206 -10.74 15.25 -2.84
N SER A 207 -10.24 14.91 -1.65
CA SER A 207 -10.21 15.79 -0.49
C SER A 207 -8.95 16.65 -0.51
N HIS A 208 -9.07 17.98 -0.71
CA HIS A 208 -7.91 18.81 -1.03
C HIS A 208 -8.07 20.32 -0.77
N TRP A 209 -7.04 21.12 -1.05
CA TRP A 209 -7.05 22.58 -0.90
C TRP A 209 -6.69 23.33 -2.20
N TRP A 210 -7.64 24.11 -2.70
CA TRP A 210 -7.57 24.90 -3.95
C TRP A 210 -6.38 25.89 -4.09
N GLY A 211 -5.56 26.07 -3.06
CA GLY A 211 -4.38 26.94 -3.08
C GLY A 211 -3.07 26.26 -3.49
N GLU A 212 -3.05 24.91 -3.56
CA GLU A 212 -1.91 24.15 -4.09
C GLU A 212 -1.67 24.41 -5.59
N PRO A 213 -0.42 24.37 -6.10
CA PRO A 213 -0.16 24.57 -7.52
C PRO A 213 -0.83 23.51 -8.39
N LEU A 214 -1.40 23.93 -9.53
CA LEU A 214 -2.19 23.07 -10.43
C LEU A 214 -1.38 21.88 -10.95
N ARG A 215 -0.12 22.10 -11.34
CA ARG A 215 0.80 21.05 -11.78
C ARG A 215 1.02 20.01 -10.69
N ASP A 216 1.25 20.48 -9.47
CA ASP A 216 1.58 19.65 -8.31
C ASP A 216 0.36 18.79 -7.93
N PHE A 217 -0.86 19.35 -7.99
CA PHE A 217 -2.14 18.63 -7.86
C PHE A 217 -2.36 17.57 -8.95
N VAL A 218 -2.09 17.89 -10.22
CA VAL A 218 -2.20 16.91 -11.32
C VAL A 218 -1.15 15.80 -11.15
N ALA A 219 0.06 16.13 -10.69
CA ALA A 219 1.10 15.15 -10.35
C ALA A 219 0.70 14.25 -9.16
N CYS A 220 -0.04 14.76 -8.17
CA CYS A 220 -0.66 13.96 -7.11
C CYS A 220 -1.61 12.89 -7.68
N ILE A 221 -2.53 13.29 -8.56
CA ILE A 221 -3.50 12.38 -9.18
C ILE A 221 -2.81 11.39 -10.15
N GLY A 222 -1.81 11.86 -10.91
CA GLY A 222 -1.00 11.02 -11.80
C GLY A 222 -0.20 9.95 -11.04
N ARG A 223 0.37 10.31 -9.89
CA ARG A 223 1.10 9.37 -9.04
C ARG A 223 0.18 8.36 -8.35
N HIS A 224 -0.99 8.80 -7.86
CA HIS A 224 -2.00 7.89 -7.33
C HIS A 224 -2.46 6.88 -8.40
N CYS A 225 -2.73 7.34 -9.64
CA CYS A 225 -3.01 6.45 -10.77
C CYS A 225 -1.88 5.43 -11.00
N ALA A 226 -0.62 5.86 -10.99
CA ALA A 226 0.52 4.98 -11.21
C ALA A 226 0.70 3.92 -10.10
N VAL A 227 0.52 4.30 -8.83
CA VAL A 227 0.63 3.40 -7.68
C VAL A 227 -0.51 2.38 -7.65
N ARG A 228 -1.76 2.83 -7.82
CA ARG A 228 -2.95 1.96 -7.87
C ARG A 228 -3.19 1.30 -9.23
N GLN A 229 -2.27 1.45 -10.19
CA GLN A 229 -2.35 0.92 -11.57
C GLN A 229 -3.64 1.31 -12.35
N LEU A 230 -4.20 2.49 -12.03
CA LEU A 230 -5.47 2.98 -12.55
C LEU A 230 -5.34 3.55 -13.97
N CYS A 231 -6.40 3.42 -14.77
CA CYS A 231 -6.37 3.88 -16.15
C CYS A 231 -6.55 5.41 -16.23
N PHE A 232 -5.49 6.13 -16.61
CA PHE A 232 -5.49 7.60 -16.77
C PHE A 232 -6.62 8.18 -17.65
N ARG A 233 -7.27 7.35 -18.49
CA ARG A 233 -8.37 7.75 -19.39
C ARG A 233 -9.78 7.51 -18.84
N SER A 234 -10.00 6.36 -18.19
CA SER A 234 -11.32 5.87 -17.79
C SER A 234 -11.53 5.73 -16.28
N THR A 235 -10.49 5.93 -15.47
CA THR A 235 -10.63 6.19 -14.04
C THR A 235 -10.94 7.67 -13.83
N PHE A 236 -12.05 7.96 -13.17
CA PHE A 236 -12.52 9.32 -12.92
C PHE A 236 -12.38 9.72 -11.45
N TYR A 237 -12.06 11.00 -11.24
CA TYR A 237 -11.93 11.65 -9.94
C TYR A 237 -13.02 12.71 -9.80
N TRP A 238 -13.75 12.71 -8.69
CA TRP A 238 -14.63 13.83 -8.36
C TRP A 238 -13.83 14.94 -7.69
N ILE A 239 -13.84 16.12 -8.32
CA ILE A 239 -13.10 17.31 -7.89
C ILE A 239 -14.05 18.49 -7.96
N CYS A 240 -14.33 19.12 -6.82
CA CYS A 240 -15.38 20.12 -6.67
C CYS A 240 -15.25 21.34 -7.63
N ALA A 241 -14.04 21.75 -8.00
CA ALA A 241 -13.82 22.85 -8.96
C ALA A 241 -14.26 22.52 -10.40
N TYR A 242 -14.19 21.24 -10.80
CA TYR A 242 -14.48 20.79 -12.17
C TYR A 242 -15.87 20.17 -12.29
N ALA A 243 -16.36 19.48 -11.25
CA ALA A 243 -17.64 18.78 -11.22
C ALA A 243 -18.82 19.72 -10.92
N ASN A 244 -18.67 20.64 -9.97
CA ASN A 244 -19.71 21.62 -9.64
C ASN A 244 -19.81 22.69 -10.73
N ARG A 245 -21.04 23.16 -10.99
CA ARG A 245 -21.35 24.28 -11.87
C ARG A 245 -20.99 25.59 -11.17
N GLN A 246 -19.77 26.08 -11.42
CA GLN A 246 -19.15 27.24 -10.74
C GLN A 246 -19.95 28.56 -10.79
N HIS A 247 -21.00 28.63 -11.60
CA HIS A 247 -21.92 29.77 -11.71
C HIS A 247 -23.23 29.62 -10.91
N ALA A 248 -23.46 28.45 -10.31
CA ALA A 248 -24.69 28.05 -9.61
C ALA A 248 -24.39 27.25 -8.33
N LEU A 249 -23.24 27.49 -7.68
CA LEU A 249 -22.74 26.70 -6.53
C LEU A 249 -23.74 26.56 -5.38
N SER A 250 -24.61 27.55 -5.15
CA SER A 250 -25.68 27.51 -4.15
C SER A 250 -26.84 26.55 -4.47
N GLU A 251 -26.84 25.90 -5.64
CA GLU A 251 -27.74 24.81 -6.00
C GLU A 251 -27.11 23.42 -5.67
N GLU A 252 -25.79 23.37 -5.45
CA GLU A 252 -25.01 22.15 -5.23
C GLU A 252 -24.42 22.06 -3.80
N LEU A 253 -24.28 23.21 -3.12
CA LEU A 253 -24.10 23.36 -1.67
C LEU A 253 -25.46 23.60 -1.02
N ASN A 254 -25.82 22.78 -0.03
CA ASN A 254 -27.10 22.83 0.68
C ASN A 254 -26.86 23.00 2.19
N ASP A 255 -27.83 23.54 2.91
CA ASP A 255 -27.76 23.71 4.38
C ASP A 255 -27.62 22.36 5.12
N ASP A 256 -28.07 21.26 4.52
CA ASP A 256 -27.77 19.90 4.97
C ASP A 256 -26.48 19.37 4.30
N PRO A 257 -25.39 19.11 5.04
CA PRO A 257 -24.18 18.47 4.52
C PRO A 257 -24.46 17.14 3.79
N LYS A 258 -25.46 16.35 4.22
CA LYS A 258 -25.86 15.09 3.56
C LYS A 258 -26.66 15.30 2.25
N GLN A 259 -27.01 16.54 1.89
CA GLN A 259 -27.61 16.87 0.59
C GLN A 259 -26.65 17.57 -0.38
N THR A 260 -25.41 17.86 0.04
CA THR A 260 -24.40 18.48 -0.83
C THR A 260 -23.97 17.58 -2.00
N SER A 261 -23.39 18.19 -3.04
CA SER A 261 -22.72 17.42 -4.11
C SER A 261 -21.54 16.58 -3.59
N PHE A 262 -20.91 17.01 -2.49
CA PHE A 262 -19.79 16.35 -1.83
C PHE A 262 -20.21 14.99 -1.26
N TYR A 263 -21.26 14.96 -0.43
CA TYR A 263 -21.82 13.72 0.12
C TYR A 263 -22.23 12.75 -1.00
N LYS A 264 -22.98 13.25 -2.00
CA LYS A 264 -23.48 12.44 -3.13
C LYS A 264 -22.35 11.82 -3.95
N ALA A 265 -21.29 12.58 -4.22
CA ALA A 265 -20.11 12.07 -4.92
C ALA A 265 -19.33 11.04 -4.10
N MET A 266 -19.12 11.29 -2.81
CA MET A 266 -18.51 10.31 -1.92
C MET A 266 -19.29 8.99 -1.90
N CYS A 267 -20.63 9.02 -1.83
CA CYS A 267 -21.47 7.81 -1.86
C CYS A 267 -21.29 6.93 -3.11
N LEU A 268 -20.85 7.48 -4.25
CA LEU A 268 -20.48 6.69 -5.43
C LEU A 268 -19.06 6.14 -5.33
N ALA A 269 -18.12 6.93 -4.80
CA ALA A 269 -16.69 6.60 -4.74
C ALA A 269 -16.36 5.35 -3.91
N ASP A 270 -15.22 4.75 -4.25
CA ASP A 270 -14.56 3.61 -3.60
C ASP A 270 -13.35 4.07 -2.77
N CYS A 271 -12.71 5.18 -3.17
CA CYS A 271 -11.54 5.77 -2.50
C CYS A 271 -11.73 7.27 -2.24
N LEU A 272 -11.33 7.72 -1.04
CA LEU A 272 -11.02 9.12 -0.75
C LEU A 272 -9.51 9.34 -0.96
N LEU A 273 -9.14 10.18 -1.92
CA LEU A 273 -7.78 10.63 -2.11
C LEU A 273 -7.58 11.97 -1.38
N LEU A 274 -6.91 11.93 -0.24
CA LEU A 274 -6.50 13.09 0.54
C LEU A 274 -5.20 13.68 -0.05
N ILE A 275 -5.27 14.88 -0.61
CA ILE A 275 -4.14 15.55 -1.27
C ILE A 275 -3.60 16.67 -0.35
N LEU A 276 -2.41 16.46 0.21
CA LEU A 276 -1.80 17.34 1.22
C LEU A 276 -0.67 18.20 0.64
N ASP A 277 -0.70 19.51 0.92
CA ASP A 277 0.40 20.41 0.58
C ASP A 277 1.58 20.24 1.55
N ASN A 278 2.76 19.97 1.01
CA ASN A 278 3.96 19.75 1.81
C ASN A 278 4.57 21.04 2.38
N VAL A 279 4.28 22.19 1.78
CA VAL A 279 4.93 23.48 2.07
C VAL A 279 4.20 24.27 3.16
N GLY A 280 2.88 24.14 3.26
CA GLY A 280 2.07 24.76 4.32
C GLY A 280 1.87 23.84 5.53
N PRO A 281 0.87 24.13 6.38
CA PRO A 281 0.54 23.32 7.56
C PRO A 281 -0.20 22.02 7.22
N ALA A 282 -0.08 21.49 5.99
CA ALA A 282 -0.99 20.50 5.41
C ALA A 282 -2.44 21.03 5.48
N MET A 283 -2.70 22.13 4.77
CA MET A 283 -3.93 22.94 4.77
C MET A 283 -5.24 22.16 4.77
N PRO A 284 -5.44 21.02 4.08
CA PRO A 284 -6.68 20.23 4.21
C PRO A 284 -7.04 19.89 5.66
N PHE A 285 -6.06 19.59 6.52
CA PHE A 285 -6.28 19.35 7.95
C PHE A 285 -6.91 20.53 8.69
N THR A 286 -6.80 21.76 8.18
CA THR A 286 -7.42 22.96 8.77
C THR A 286 -8.76 23.32 8.15
N ARG A 287 -9.31 22.54 7.21
CA ARG A 287 -10.54 22.86 6.47
C ARG A 287 -11.71 21.95 6.88
N VAL A 288 -12.83 22.56 7.25
CA VAL A 288 -13.99 21.83 7.79
C VAL A 288 -14.66 20.89 6.77
N TRP A 289 -14.63 21.22 5.47
CA TRP A 289 -15.08 20.32 4.41
C TRP A 289 -14.20 19.06 4.30
N CYS A 290 -12.87 19.21 4.42
CA CYS A 290 -11.96 18.06 4.44
C CYS A 290 -12.11 17.23 5.72
N ALA A 291 -12.41 17.85 6.85
CA ALA A 291 -12.83 17.17 8.07
C ALA A 291 -14.11 16.33 7.88
N TYR A 292 -15.11 16.85 7.17
CA TYR A 292 -16.33 16.10 6.83
C TYR A 292 -16.04 14.90 5.91
N GLU A 293 -15.20 15.10 4.91
CA GLU A 293 -14.74 14.07 3.97
C GLU A 293 -13.97 12.94 4.69
N LEU A 294 -13.14 13.28 5.68
CA LEU A 294 -12.44 12.32 6.54
C LEU A 294 -13.38 11.58 7.51
N PHE A 295 -14.36 12.27 8.11
CA PHE A 295 -15.43 11.64 8.89
C PHE A 295 -16.22 10.62 8.07
N MET A 296 -16.59 10.98 6.82
CA MET A 296 -17.29 10.10 5.90
C MET A 296 -16.44 8.90 5.44
N ALA A 297 -15.12 9.05 5.33
CA ALA A 297 -14.24 7.95 4.97
C ALA A 297 -14.02 6.96 6.13
N LEU A 298 -14.00 7.44 7.38
CA LEU A 298 -13.60 6.65 8.54
C LEU A 298 -14.77 6.05 9.34
N ILE A 299 -15.83 6.81 9.65
CA ILE A 299 -16.81 6.39 10.68
C ILE A 299 -18.29 6.53 10.32
N ASP A 300 -18.66 7.22 9.24
CA ASP A 300 -20.07 7.48 8.92
C ASP A 300 -20.89 6.18 8.75
N GLU A 301 -22.05 6.12 9.43
CA GLU A 301 -22.92 4.94 9.49
C GLU A 301 -23.45 4.51 8.11
N ASP A 302 -23.75 5.46 7.22
CA ASP A 302 -24.25 5.17 5.88
C ASP A 302 -23.15 4.52 5.00
N ARG A 303 -21.87 4.70 5.38
CA ARG A 303 -20.70 4.11 4.71
C ARG A 303 -20.28 2.75 5.23
N LYS A 304 -20.72 2.28 6.41
CA LYS A 304 -20.26 0.99 6.98
C LYS A 304 -20.50 -0.25 6.09
N LYS A 305 -21.40 -0.19 5.10
CA LYS A 305 -21.64 -1.27 4.12
C LYS A 305 -20.77 -1.19 2.86
N LYS A 306 -20.16 -0.03 2.60
CA LYS A 306 -19.24 0.24 1.50
C LYS A 306 -18.24 1.32 1.97
N PRO A 307 -17.29 0.98 2.85
CA PRO A 307 -16.30 1.94 3.35
C PRO A 307 -15.47 2.53 2.20
N LEU A 308 -14.86 3.69 2.43
CA LEU A 308 -13.88 4.26 1.51
C LEU A 308 -12.50 3.74 1.88
N LEU A 309 -11.68 3.42 0.88
CA LEU A 309 -10.22 3.44 1.05
C LEU A 309 -9.78 4.87 1.33
N LEU A 310 -8.88 5.09 2.29
CA LEU A 310 -8.30 6.41 2.58
C LEU A 310 -6.84 6.48 2.10
N ASP A 311 -6.64 6.84 0.82
CA ASP A 311 -5.33 7.07 0.26
C ASP A 311 -4.89 8.52 0.50
N THR A 312 -3.61 8.73 0.82
CA THR A 312 -3.05 10.06 1.08
C THR A 312 -1.85 10.32 0.19
N VAL A 313 -1.84 11.48 -0.48
CA VAL A 313 -0.75 11.88 -1.38
C VAL A 313 -0.20 13.25 -0.99
N ALA A 314 1.12 13.40 -1.06
CA ALA A 314 1.82 14.66 -0.81
C ALA A 314 2.86 14.93 -1.91
N HIS A 315 2.85 16.14 -2.46
CA HIS A 315 3.86 16.60 -3.41
C HIS A 315 4.92 17.48 -2.74
N THR A 316 6.20 17.19 -2.98
CA THR A 316 7.35 17.94 -2.47
C THR A 316 8.37 18.19 -3.57
N LYS A 317 9.36 19.06 -3.30
CA LYS A 317 10.51 19.28 -4.20
C LYS A 317 11.31 18.01 -4.52
N ALA A 318 11.16 16.93 -3.76
CA ALA A 318 11.80 15.64 -3.97
C ALA A 318 10.90 14.59 -4.67
N GLY A 319 9.66 14.95 -5.03
CA GLY A 319 8.73 14.09 -5.76
C GLY A 319 7.34 14.03 -5.15
N THR A 320 6.52 13.11 -5.67
CA THR A 320 5.17 12.84 -5.19
C THR A 320 5.11 11.47 -4.52
N PHE A 321 4.61 11.43 -3.28
CA PHE A 321 4.59 10.26 -2.40
C PHE A 321 3.13 9.91 -2.07
N VAL A 322 2.80 8.61 -2.04
CA VAL A 322 1.43 8.11 -1.82
C VAL A 322 1.45 7.05 -0.73
N LEU A 323 0.70 7.27 0.34
CA LEU A 323 0.23 6.23 1.26
C LEU A 323 -1.06 5.64 0.70
N THR A 324 -1.17 4.32 0.78
CA THR A 324 -2.35 3.56 0.36
C THR A 324 -3.04 2.92 1.56
N ASP A 325 -4.38 2.91 1.56
CA ASP A 325 -5.15 2.07 2.45
C ASP A 325 -5.09 0.61 1.98
N GLY A 326 -4.59 -0.28 2.84
CA GLY A 326 -4.24 -1.65 2.47
C GLY A 326 -3.15 -1.73 1.38
N PHE A 327 -3.31 -2.69 0.48
CA PHE A 327 -2.36 -3.02 -0.59
C PHE A 327 -2.82 -2.54 -1.97
N THR A 328 -1.88 -2.34 -2.89
CA THR A 328 -2.16 -2.30 -4.34
C THR A 328 -2.48 -3.70 -4.88
N ASP A 329 -3.14 -3.80 -6.03
CA ASP A 329 -3.46 -5.06 -6.72
C ASP A 329 -2.24 -5.98 -6.97
N ALA A 330 -1.03 -5.41 -7.04
CA ALA A 330 0.20 -6.18 -7.23
C ALA A 330 0.68 -6.78 -5.91
N GLU A 331 0.75 -5.98 -4.84
CA GLU A 331 1.11 -6.43 -3.49
C GLU A 331 0.06 -7.41 -2.93
N ALA A 332 -1.23 -7.17 -3.19
CA ALA A 332 -2.31 -8.07 -2.81
C ALA A 332 -2.16 -9.46 -3.45
N LYS A 333 -1.76 -9.55 -4.73
CA LYS A 333 -1.48 -10.84 -5.39
C LYS A 333 -0.29 -11.58 -4.79
N VAL A 334 0.72 -10.87 -4.31
CA VAL A 334 1.86 -11.48 -3.59
C VAL A 334 1.36 -12.05 -2.25
N ARG A 335 0.59 -11.27 -1.47
CA ARG A 335 -0.03 -11.72 -0.21
C ARG A 335 -0.93 -12.94 -0.42
N ASP A 336 -1.84 -12.88 -1.40
CA ASP A 336 -2.86 -13.90 -1.65
C ASP A 336 -2.27 -15.18 -2.25
N ALA A 337 -1.06 -15.12 -2.80
CA ALA A 337 -0.27 -16.30 -3.20
C ALA A 337 0.51 -16.94 -2.04
N GLY A 338 0.30 -16.49 -0.79
CA GLY A 338 0.96 -17.02 0.41
C GLY A 338 2.22 -16.28 0.85
N PHE A 339 2.51 -15.09 0.30
CA PHE A 339 3.72 -14.31 0.58
C PHE A 339 3.41 -12.92 1.20
N PRO A 340 2.79 -12.90 2.40
CA PRO A 340 2.30 -11.67 3.03
C PRO A 340 3.44 -10.78 3.54
N ALA A 341 4.58 -11.34 3.96
CA ALA A 341 5.71 -10.54 4.46
C ALA A 341 6.39 -9.77 3.32
N GLU A 342 6.41 -10.35 2.13
CA GLU A 342 7.01 -9.82 0.91
C GLU A 342 6.11 -8.75 0.27
N ALA A 343 4.78 -8.92 0.37
CA ALA A 343 3.81 -7.87 0.08
C ALA A 343 3.98 -6.65 1.00
N GLU A 344 4.13 -6.87 2.31
CA GLU A 344 4.38 -5.80 3.28
C GLU A 344 5.75 -5.15 3.09
N ALA A 345 6.79 -5.89 2.71
CA ALA A 345 8.10 -5.33 2.39
C ALA A 345 8.03 -4.39 1.16
N CYS A 346 7.27 -4.77 0.13
CA CYS A 346 7.01 -3.90 -1.03
C CYS A 346 6.23 -2.64 -0.65
N LYS A 347 5.15 -2.77 0.14
CA LYS A 347 4.37 -1.63 0.64
C LYS A 347 5.23 -0.69 1.49
N SER A 348 6.03 -1.26 2.40
CA SER A 348 6.94 -0.53 3.29
C SER A 348 7.95 0.28 2.47
N LEU A 349 8.67 -0.34 1.51
CA LEU A 349 9.61 0.38 0.61
C LEU A 349 8.91 1.50 -0.17
N ARG A 350 7.71 1.24 -0.69
CA ARG A 350 6.93 2.20 -1.49
C ARG A 350 6.53 3.44 -0.69
N GLU A 351 6.28 3.28 0.61
CA GLU A 351 5.72 4.31 1.49
C GLU A 351 6.77 4.95 2.43
N LEU A 352 7.93 4.33 2.63
CA LEU A 352 9.05 4.75 3.48
C LEU A 352 9.51 6.20 3.27
N CYS A 353 9.48 6.68 2.03
CA CYS A 353 9.92 8.04 1.68
C CYS A 353 8.85 9.13 1.87
N PHE A 354 7.66 8.80 2.40
CA PHE A 354 6.58 9.78 2.59
C PHE A 354 7.01 10.88 3.60
N PRO A 355 6.65 12.17 3.38
CA PRO A 355 7.22 13.27 4.15
C PRO A 355 6.91 13.22 5.66
N ILE A 356 7.94 13.00 6.48
CA ILE A 356 7.82 12.73 7.91
C ILE A 356 7.11 13.84 8.71
N HIS A 357 7.27 15.11 8.31
CA HIS A 357 6.59 16.26 8.94
C HIS A 357 5.13 16.42 8.50
N VAL A 358 4.69 15.72 7.45
CA VAL A 358 3.27 15.60 7.08
C VAL A 358 2.62 14.47 7.89
N LEU A 359 3.34 13.37 8.11
CA LEU A 359 2.92 12.30 9.04
C LEU A 359 2.75 12.84 10.47
N GLU A 360 3.70 13.64 10.95
CA GLU A 360 3.63 14.27 12.29
C GLU A 360 2.41 15.20 12.43
N LYS A 361 2.08 15.99 11.40
CA LYS A 361 0.86 16.81 11.38
C LYS A 361 -0.40 15.96 11.40
N GLY A 362 -0.44 14.90 10.60
CA GLY A 362 -1.58 13.97 10.54
C GLY A 362 -1.83 13.23 11.85
N MET A 363 -0.77 12.83 12.56
CA MET A 363 -0.85 12.25 13.91
C MET A 363 -1.41 13.20 14.98
N ASN A 364 -1.39 14.52 14.74
CA ASN A 364 -1.82 15.55 15.69
C ASN A 364 -3.05 16.34 15.19
N LEU A 365 -3.83 15.81 14.25
CA LEU A 365 -5.07 16.45 13.79
C LEU A 365 -6.08 16.59 14.94
N ARG A 366 -6.77 17.74 14.97
CA ARG A 366 -8.01 17.93 15.74
C ARG A 366 -9.15 18.41 14.83
N LEU A 367 -10.01 17.49 14.41
CA LEU A 367 -11.14 17.73 13.52
C LEU A 367 -12.04 18.91 13.98
N GLN A 368 -12.26 19.03 15.29
CA GLN A 368 -13.08 20.09 15.90
C GLN A 368 -12.47 21.50 15.76
N GLU A 369 -11.19 21.63 15.44
CA GLU A 369 -10.49 22.92 15.25
C GLU A 369 -10.51 23.38 13.77
N ALA A 370 -11.12 22.60 12.88
CA ALA A 370 -11.19 22.89 11.45
C ALA A 370 -12.04 24.13 11.13
N GLN A 371 -11.62 24.88 10.11
CA GLN A 371 -12.08 26.22 9.78
C GLN A 371 -12.82 26.27 8.43
N ALA A 372 -13.61 27.31 8.23
CA ALA A 372 -14.35 27.57 6.99
C ALA A 372 -14.14 29.02 6.53
N SER A 373 -14.46 29.28 5.26
CA SER A 373 -14.64 30.66 4.78
C SER A 373 -16.00 31.24 5.20
N GLU A 374 -17.01 30.39 5.33
CA GLU A 374 -18.35 30.74 5.82
C GLU A 374 -18.61 30.03 7.16
N GLU A 375 -18.94 30.78 8.22
CA GLU A 375 -19.22 30.22 9.56
C GLU A 375 -20.56 29.45 9.63
N ALA A 376 -21.34 29.44 8.54
CA ALA A 376 -22.47 28.52 8.35
C ALA A 376 -21.94 27.09 8.17
N ASP A 377 -21.14 26.84 7.12
CA ASP A 377 -20.49 25.56 6.83
C ASP A 377 -19.88 24.95 8.09
N ARG A 378 -19.10 25.73 8.84
CA ARG A 378 -18.38 25.23 10.03
C ARG A 378 -19.32 24.72 11.12
N ARG A 379 -20.44 25.40 11.35
CA ARG A 379 -21.44 24.97 12.34
C ARG A 379 -22.23 23.77 11.81
N HIS A 380 -22.74 23.87 10.59
CA HIS A 380 -23.60 22.85 9.98
C HIS A 380 -22.87 21.50 9.85
N ILE A 381 -21.62 21.53 9.38
CA ILE A 381 -20.79 20.32 9.25
C ILE A 381 -20.45 19.71 10.61
N LEU A 382 -19.92 20.49 11.57
CA LEU A 382 -19.52 19.92 12.86
C LEU A 382 -20.73 19.39 13.65
N ASN A 383 -21.89 20.04 13.54
CA ASN A 383 -23.14 19.50 14.08
C ASN A 383 -23.59 18.22 13.35
N SER A 384 -23.43 18.13 12.02
CA SER A 384 -23.71 16.89 11.26
C SER A 384 -22.75 15.75 11.61
N VAL A 385 -21.47 16.02 11.86
CA VAL A 385 -20.46 15.02 12.28
C VAL A 385 -20.84 14.38 13.62
N VAL A 386 -21.48 15.12 14.52
CA VAL A 386 -22.00 14.60 15.81
C VAL A 386 -23.45 14.11 15.74
N GLY A 387 -24.01 13.94 14.54
CA GLY A 387 -25.32 13.30 14.32
C GLY A 387 -26.56 14.17 14.60
N LYS A 388 -26.40 15.49 14.77
CA LYS A 388 -27.54 16.40 14.92
C LYS A 388 -28.41 16.46 13.66
N GLN A 389 -29.69 16.75 13.85
CA GLN A 389 -30.69 16.85 12.81
C GLN A 389 -30.68 18.25 12.15
N LEU A 390 -31.27 18.37 10.96
CA LEU A 390 -31.30 19.60 10.15
C LEU A 390 -31.71 20.86 10.92
N HIS A 391 -32.66 20.75 11.85
CA HIS A 391 -33.16 21.88 12.65
C HIS A 391 -32.25 22.31 13.82
N GLU A 392 -31.18 21.55 14.08
CA GLU A 392 -30.20 21.77 15.16
C GLU A 392 -28.81 22.17 14.59
N LEU A 393 -28.64 22.18 13.26
CA LEU A 393 -27.35 22.43 12.60
C LEU A 393 -26.80 23.85 12.81
N ASP A 394 -27.67 24.84 13.06
CA ASP A 394 -27.27 26.22 13.37
C ASP A 394 -26.77 26.43 14.81
N GLU A 395 -26.89 25.43 15.69
CA GLU A 395 -26.41 25.54 17.07
C GLU A 395 -24.87 25.69 17.15
N ALA A 396 -24.37 26.11 18.32
CA ALA A 396 -22.93 26.00 18.59
C ALA A 396 -22.51 24.51 18.58
N PRO A 397 -21.51 24.11 17.77
CA PRO A 397 -20.95 22.77 17.83
C PRO A 397 -20.35 22.47 19.20
N PRO A 398 -20.39 21.22 19.68
CA PRO A 398 -19.69 20.83 20.89
C PRO A 398 -18.17 21.00 20.69
N LEU A 399 -17.44 21.28 21.78
CA LEU A 399 -15.97 21.38 21.77
C LEU A 399 -15.30 20.01 21.69
N GLU A 400 -15.91 18.98 22.31
CA GLU A 400 -15.44 17.60 22.31
C GLU A 400 -16.64 16.67 22.09
N HIS A 401 -16.45 15.58 21.35
CA HIS A 401 -17.47 14.56 21.08
C HIS A 401 -16.81 13.22 20.71
N GLU A 402 -17.48 12.09 20.97
CA GLU A 402 -16.96 10.74 20.68
C GLU A 402 -16.55 10.59 19.21
N ASN A 403 -17.43 10.97 18.27
CA ASN A 403 -17.14 11.00 16.83
C ASN A 403 -15.90 11.83 16.45
N TYR A 404 -15.57 12.90 17.18
CA TYR A 404 -14.32 13.65 16.93
C TYR A 404 -13.11 12.87 17.44
N THR A 405 -13.21 12.29 18.64
CA THR A 405 -12.17 11.44 19.22
C THR A 405 -11.87 10.24 18.32
N GLU A 406 -12.90 9.57 17.79
CA GLU A 406 -12.75 8.41 16.91
C GLU A 406 -12.08 8.78 15.58
N VAL A 407 -12.52 9.85 14.90
CA VAL A 407 -11.87 10.29 13.64
C VAL A 407 -10.43 10.72 13.87
N ASN A 408 -10.16 11.51 14.91
CA ASN A 408 -8.79 11.94 15.24
C ASN A 408 -7.89 10.73 15.57
N ALA A 409 -8.41 9.76 16.34
CA ALA A 409 -7.69 8.55 16.71
C ALA A 409 -7.39 7.67 15.49
N GLN A 410 -8.40 7.28 14.71
CA GLN A 410 -8.22 6.42 13.54
C GLN A 410 -7.30 7.06 12.50
N LEU A 411 -7.44 8.38 12.23
CA LEU A 411 -6.56 9.06 11.29
C LEU A 411 -5.13 9.16 11.82
N GLY A 412 -4.94 9.54 13.09
CA GLY A 412 -3.62 9.65 13.69
C GLY A 412 -2.91 8.30 13.74
N SER A 413 -3.63 7.25 14.11
CA SER A 413 -3.22 5.83 14.05
C SER A 413 -2.78 5.40 12.65
N ARG A 414 -3.51 5.78 11.58
CA ARG A 414 -3.10 5.52 10.19
C ARG A 414 -1.77 6.19 9.84
N PHE A 415 -1.60 7.47 10.19
CA PHE A 415 -0.32 8.15 9.99
C PHE A 415 0.80 7.60 10.88
N ALA A 416 0.49 7.09 12.07
CA ALA A 416 1.46 6.50 12.98
C ALA A 416 2.05 5.18 12.47
N VAL A 417 1.26 4.33 11.80
CA VAL A 417 1.78 3.14 11.10
C VAL A 417 2.78 3.55 10.02
N ALA A 418 2.39 4.47 9.12
CA ALA A 418 3.29 4.96 8.07
C ALA A 418 4.53 5.71 8.61
N CYS A 419 4.42 6.31 9.80
CA CYS A 419 5.52 7.01 10.46
C CYS A 419 6.43 6.10 11.28
N PHE A 420 6.04 4.85 11.56
CA PHE A 420 6.77 3.99 12.50
C PHE A 420 8.22 3.78 12.08
N GLU A 421 8.49 3.25 10.88
CA GLU A 421 9.85 3.02 10.38
C GLU A 421 10.63 4.35 10.17
N PRO A 422 10.07 5.39 9.52
CA PRO A 422 10.69 6.72 9.45
C PRO A 422 11.06 7.34 10.81
N ALA A 423 10.28 7.07 11.88
CA ALA A 423 10.50 7.66 13.20
C ALA A 423 11.78 7.14 13.89
N PHE A 424 12.28 5.96 13.52
CA PHE A 424 13.58 5.43 13.97
C PHE A 424 14.71 5.73 12.99
N LYS A 425 14.41 5.97 11.72
CA LYS A 425 15.41 6.31 10.70
C LYS A 425 15.82 7.78 10.76
N LYS A 426 14.84 8.70 10.63
CA LYS A 426 15.04 10.17 10.66
C LYS A 426 14.26 10.91 11.76
N GLY A 427 13.43 10.21 12.52
CA GLY A 427 12.59 10.82 13.55
C GLY A 427 13.29 11.09 14.88
N SER A 428 12.79 12.14 15.56
CA SER A 428 13.19 12.52 16.92
C SER A 428 12.55 11.61 17.99
N PRO A 429 13.09 11.58 19.22
CA PRO A 429 12.46 10.88 20.35
C PRO A 429 11.02 11.33 20.65
N SER A 430 10.68 12.60 20.41
CA SER A 430 9.30 13.09 20.56
C SER A 430 8.35 12.50 19.52
N LEU A 431 8.81 12.35 18.26
CA LEU A 431 8.02 11.74 17.20
C LEU A 431 7.74 10.25 17.48
N ARG A 432 8.75 9.52 17.96
CA ARG A 432 8.63 8.11 18.38
C ARG A 432 7.58 7.94 19.49
N LEU A 433 7.51 8.87 20.44
CA LEU A 433 6.48 8.90 21.49
C LEU A 433 5.09 9.27 20.96
N SER A 434 5.01 10.17 19.97
CA SER A 434 3.75 10.48 19.26
C SER A 434 3.19 9.28 18.50
N VAL A 435 4.05 8.49 17.84
CA VAL A 435 3.67 7.23 17.17
C VAL A 435 3.04 6.24 18.16
N ALA A 436 3.69 5.99 19.32
CA ALA A 436 3.12 5.12 20.36
C ALA A 436 1.73 5.60 20.82
N ARG A 437 1.59 6.90 21.10
CA ARG A 437 0.32 7.49 21.56
C ARG A 437 -0.78 7.41 20.51
N ALA A 438 -0.47 7.72 19.26
CA ALA A 438 -1.44 7.71 18.16
C ALA A 438 -1.93 6.29 17.82
N LEU A 439 -1.10 5.26 17.95
CA LEU A 439 -1.52 3.86 17.86
C LEU A 439 -2.38 3.44 19.08
N GLN A 440 -1.93 3.76 20.30
CA GLN A 440 -2.63 3.40 21.53
C GLN A 440 -4.03 4.05 21.65
N ALA A 441 -4.19 5.27 21.11
CA ALA A 441 -5.43 6.04 21.16
C ALA A 441 -6.56 5.47 20.27
N ASP A 442 -6.29 4.46 19.44
CA ASP A 442 -7.23 3.88 18.47
C ASP A 442 -7.70 2.45 18.87
N PRO A 443 -8.68 2.31 19.78
CA PRO A 443 -9.33 1.04 20.09
C PRO A 443 -10.24 0.49 18.98
N TRP A 444 -10.35 1.16 17.83
CA TRP A 444 -11.15 0.73 16.69
C TRP A 444 -10.34 -0.05 15.66
N ARG A 445 -9.01 0.19 15.56
CA ARG A 445 -8.08 -0.59 14.74
C ARG A 445 -8.24 -2.10 14.99
N ARG A 446 -8.43 -2.86 13.91
CA ARG A 446 -8.45 -4.33 13.92
C ARG A 446 -7.15 -4.94 13.43
N GLN A 447 -6.54 -4.35 12.39
CA GLN A 447 -5.27 -4.81 11.85
C GLN A 447 -4.12 -3.86 12.21
N LEU A 448 -3.01 -4.41 12.72
CA LEU A 448 -1.73 -3.71 12.85
C LEU A 448 -0.61 -4.55 12.23
N VAL A 449 0.13 -3.93 11.32
CA VAL A 449 1.35 -4.52 10.76
C VAL A 449 2.50 -3.55 10.95
N LEU A 450 3.62 -4.03 11.51
CA LEU A 450 4.84 -3.25 11.71
C LEU A 450 6.07 -4.11 11.37
N ASN A 451 6.99 -3.55 10.57
CA ASN A 451 8.27 -4.16 10.28
C ASN A 451 9.37 -3.45 11.08
N ILE A 452 9.80 -4.10 12.17
CA ILE A 452 10.93 -3.69 13.02
C ILE A 452 12.25 -4.21 12.44
N GLY A 453 12.24 -5.30 11.66
CA GLY A 453 13.43 -5.86 11.01
C GLY A 453 14.10 -4.91 10.00
N ASN A 454 13.34 -3.97 9.42
CA ASN A 454 13.86 -2.89 8.58
C ASN A 454 14.59 -1.78 9.36
N ILE A 455 14.48 -1.72 10.69
CA ILE A 455 15.05 -0.64 11.52
C ILE A 455 16.49 -1.01 11.91
N PRO A 456 17.45 -0.07 11.87
CA PRO A 456 18.83 -0.31 12.29
C PRO A 456 18.92 -0.97 13.68
N LYS A 457 19.79 -1.96 13.81
CA LYS A 457 19.80 -2.94 14.93
C LYS A 457 19.86 -2.26 16.30
N GLU A 458 20.69 -1.24 16.42
CA GLU A 458 20.86 -0.39 17.60
C GLU A 458 19.58 0.34 18.02
N ARG A 459 18.68 0.66 17.08
CA ARG A 459 17.39 1.33 17.32
C ARG A 459 16.21 0.37 17.49
N GLN A 460 16.36 -0.92 17.20
CA GLN A 460 15.27 -1.90 17.38
C GLN A 460 14.83 -2.03 18.85
N ALA A 461 15.71 -1.74 19.82
CA ALA A 461 15.36 -1.63 21.25
C ALA A 461 14.26 -0.59 21.50
N ALA A 462 14.45 0.63 20.99
CA ALA A 462 13.49 1.71 21.11
C ALA A 462 12.21 1.44 20.30
N ALA A 463 12.34 0.81 19.12
CA ALA A 463 11.20 0.39 18.30
C ALA A 463 10.33 -0.66 19.01
N PHE A 464 10.94 -1.64 19.68
CA PHE A 464 10.20 -2.61 20.50
C PHE A 464 9.46 -1.91 21.65
N GLY A 465 10.12 -1.01 22.39
CA GLY A 465 9.48 -0.26 23.48
C GLY A 465 8.29 0.60 23.03
N VAL A 466 8.44 1.30 21.90
CA VAL A 466 7.38 2.11 21.27
C VAL A 466 6.23 1.24 20.75
N CYS A 467 6.53 0.07 20.17
CA CYS A 467 5.51 -0.91 19.80
C CYS A 467 4.72 -1.39 21.02
N MET A 468 5.39 -1.80 22.12
CA MET A 468 4.73 -2.32 23.32
C MET A 468 3.95 -1.26 24.11
N ALA A 469 4.32 0.01 23.97
CA ALA A 469 3.52 1.13 24.43
C ALA A 469 2.31 1.40 23.51
N GLY A 470 2.49 1.26 22.19
CA GLY A 470 1.49 1.61 21.17
C GLY A 470 0.45 0.54 20.81
N LEU A 471 0.61 -0.73 21.23
CA LEU A 471 -0.32 -1.81 20.86
C LEU A 471 -1.80 -1.47 21.20
N PRO A 472 -2.71 -1.39 20.20
CA PRO A 472 -4.13 -1.17 20.42
C PRO A 472 -4.81 -2.34 21.15
N ALA A 473 -5.75 -2.04 22.04
CA ALA A 473 -6.36 -3.03 22.93
C ALA A 473 -7.30 -4.04 22.25
N ASN A 474 -7.79 -3.75 21.04
CA ASN A 474 -8.84 -4.51 20.36
C ASN A 474 -8.44 -4.98 18.95
N LEU A 475 -7.15 -5.32 18.76
CA LEU A 475 -6.69 -5.92 17.50
C LEU A 475 -7.31 -7.31 17.30
N GLN A 476 -7.62 -7.61 16.04
CA GLN A 476 -7.95 -8.94 15.55
C GLN A 476 -6.77 -9.54 14.77
N ASP A 477 -6.01 -8.71 14.05
CA ASP A 477 -4.90 -9.17 13.22
C ASP A 477 -3.62 -8.41 13.60
N LEU A 478 -2.60 -9.13 14.03
CA LEU A 478 -1.30 -8.57 14.42
C LEU A 478 -0.18 -9.26 13.66
N SER A 479 0.57 -8.49 12.87
CA SER A 479 1.75 -8.96 12.14
C SER A 479 2.97 -8.13 12.51
N LEU A 480 3.93 -8.73 13.21
CA LEU A 480 5.15 -8.05 13.66
C LEU A 480 6.40 -8.82 13.18
N ILE A 481 7.30 -8.10 12.53
CA ILE A 481 8.52 -8.66 11.91
C ILE A 481 9.74 -8.03 12.58
N TRP A 482 10.64 -8.83 13.14
CA TRP A 482 11.90 -8.41 13.75
C TRP A 482 13.08 -9.11 13.09
N LYS A 483 14.30 -8.55 13.26
CA LYS A 483 15.52 -9.18 12.79
C LYS A 483 16.70 -8.92 13.73
N SER A 484 17.32 -9.98 14.25
CA SER A 484 18.61 -9.93 14.97
C SER A 484 18.69 -9.08 16.26
N PHE A 485 17.57 -8.77 16.93
CA PHE A 485 17.54 -7.99 18.19
C PHE A 485 16.82 -8.66 19.37
N ALA A 486 15.80 -9.50 19.15
CA ALA A 486 14.96 -9.98 20.24
C ALA A 486 15.65 -11.03 21.14
N ALA A 487 15.52 -10.85 22.45
CA ALA A 487 15.89 -11.82 23.49
C ALA A 487 14.65 -12.34 24.23
N ASP A 488 14.81 -13.37 25.06
CA ASP A 488 13.73 -14.02 25.82
C ASP A 488 12.80 -13.04 26.57
N SER A 489 13.36 -11.98 27.17
CA SER A 489 12.61 -10.97 27.91
C SER A 489 11.73 -10.09 27.02
N ASN A 490 12.11 -9.85 25.76
CA ASN A 490 11.28 -9.13 24.79
C ASN A 490 10.08 -9.98 24.38
N LEU A 491 10.30 -11.27 24.08
CA LEU A 491 9.21 -12.16 23.67
C LEU A 491 8.22 -12.42 24.83
N ALA A 492 8.70 -12.57 26.06
CA ALA A 492 7.83 -12.63 27.23
C ALA A 492 7.04 -11.32 27.46
N ALA A 493 7.67 -10.16 27.28
CA ALA A 493 6.99 -8.87 27.41
C ALA A 493 5.94 -8.61 26.30
N LEU A 494 6.17 -9.12 25.09
CA LEU A 494 5.18 -9.16 24.01
C LEU A 494 4.02 -10.11 24.35
N ALA A 495 4.32 -11.29 24.86
CA ALA A 495 3.32 -12.31 25.21
C ALA A 495 2.31 -11.79 26.24
N GLU A 496 2.77 -11.08 27.28
CA GLU A 496 1.91 -10.39 28.27
C GLU A 496 1.15 -9.17 27.70
N LYS A 497 1.37 -8.80 26.44
CA LYS A 497 0.76 -7.66 25.75
C LYS A 497 -0.14 -8.04 24.57
N LEU A 498 -0.21 -9.31 24.18
CA LEU A 498 -1.07 -9.77 23.08
C LEU A 498 -2.55 -9.50 23.39
N PRO A 499 -3.29 -8.77 22.51
CA PRO A 499 -4.72 -8.57 22.70
C PRO A 499 -5.52 -9.88 22.69
N ILE A 500 -6.41 -10.06 23.67
CA ILE A 500 -7.27 -11.26 23.79
C ILE A 500 -8.29 -11.40 22.64
N SER A 501 -8.42 -10.39 21.79
CA SER A 501 -9.30 -10.31 20.63
C SER A 501 -8.67 -10.82 19.33
N LEU A 502 -7.39 -11.22 19.33
CA LEU A 502 -6.70 -11.68 18.13
C LEU A 502 -7.32 -12.95 17.52
N HIS A 503 -7.51 -12.89 16.21
CA HIS A 503 -7.89 -13.99 15.32
C HIS A 503 -6.74 -14.40 14.38
N GLN A 504 -5.84 -13.47 14.04
CA GLN A 504 -4.62 -13.73 13.28
C GLN A 504 -3.39 -13.19 14.04
N LEU A 505 -2.35 -14.01 14.14
CA LEU A 505 -1.07 -13.61 14.74
C LEU A 505 0.09 -14.10 13.87
N ARG A 506 0.84 -13.15 13.29
CA ARG A 506 2.12 -13.40 12.61
C ARG A 506 3.26 -12.76 13.40
N LEU A 507 4.22 -13.56 13.85
CA LEU A 507 5.44 -13.08 14.50
C LEU A 507 6.66 -13.68 13.80
N SER A 508 7.58 -12.83 13.34
CA SER A 508 8.86 -13.29 12.77
C SER A 508 10.03 -12.79 13.60
N PHE A 509 10.81 -13.72 14.14
CA PHE A 509 12.02 -13.46 14.93
C PHE A 509 13.26 -14.03 14.24
N LYS A 510 13.31 -13.96 12.91
CA LYS A 510 14.42 -14.47 12.10
C LYS A 510 15.76 -13.87 12.58
N GLU A 511 16.75 -14.75 12.73
CA GLU A 511 18.11 -14.44 13.19
C GLU A 511 18.19 -13.83 14.61
N CYS A 512 17.14 -13.97 15.44
CA CYS A 512 17.17 -13.58 16.86
C CYS A 512 17.80 -14.69 17.72
N TRP A 513 19.14 -14.77 17.69
CA TRP A 513 19.93 -15.83 18.35
C TRP A 513 19.81 -15.89 19.89
N GLU A 514 19.21 -14.88 20.53
CA GLU A 514 18.98 -14.79 21.97
C GLU A 514 17.59 -15.28 22.42
N ILE A 515 16.78 -15.84 21.51
CA ILE A 515 15.53 -16.55 21.83
C ILE A 515 15.80 -18.03 22.09
N SER A 516 15.39 -18.50 23.26
CA SER A 516 15.47 -19.88 23.72
C SER A 516 14.09 -20.56 23.85
N ASP A 517 14.10 -21.86 24.11
CA ASP A 517 12.91 -22.66 24.45
C ASP A 517 12.04 -22.02 25.56
N ALA A 518 12.64 -21.29 26.50
CA ALA A 518 11.93 -20.67 27.62
C ALA A 518 11.00 -19.53 27.17
N ALA A 519 11.39 -18.77 26.14
CA ALA A 519 10.56 -17.70 25.60
C ALA A 519 9.54 -18.19 24.57
N VAL A 520 9.86 -19.27 23.84
CA VAL A 520 8.85 -20.00 23.04
C VAL A 520 7.73 -20.51 23.95
N ALA A 521 8.08 -21.09 25.11
CA ALA A 521 7.11 -21.49 26.13
C ALA A 521 6.33 -20.30 26.71
N ALA A 522 6.99 -19.18 27.04
CA ALA A 522 6.34 -17.97 27.55
C ALA A 522 5.36 -17.33 26.55
N LEU A 523 5.66 -17.38 25.24
CA LEU A 523 4.71 -17.02 24.18
C LEU A 523 3.53 -18.00 24.16
N ALA A 524 3.82 -19.31 24.15
CA ALA A 524 2.83 -20.38 24.05
C ALA A 524 1.78 -20.31 25.18
N GLU A 525 2.19 -20.02 26.42
CA GLU A 525 1.27 -19.83 27.56
C GLU A 525 0.29 -18.65 27.41
N LYS A 526 0.52 -17.73 26.46
CA LYS A 526 -0.25 -16.49 26.28
C LYS A 526 -0.95 -16.37 24.92
N LEU A 527 -0.82 -17.37 24.04
CA LEU A 527 -1.50 -17.38 22.73
C LEU A 527 -3.03 -17.24 22.93
N PRO A 528 -3.68 -16.22 22.33
CA PRO A 528 -5.12 -16.04 22.48
C PRO A 528 -5.92 -17.23 21.94
N ILE A 529 -6.86 -17.74 22.74
CA ILE A 529 -7.75 -18.85 22.39
C ILE A 529 -8.70 -18.55 21.21
N SER A 530 -8.74 -17.29 20.79
CA SER A 530 -9.51 -16.72 19.69
C SER A 530 -8.79 -16.80 18.33
N LEU A 531 -7.53 -17.26 18.28
CA LEU A 531 -6.75 -17.40 17.05
C LEU A 531 -7.30 -18.49 16.13
N HIS A 532 -7.49 -18.12 14.86
CA HIS A 532 -7.81 -19.03 13.75
C HIS A 532 -6.63 -19.20 12.79
N GLN A 533 -5.67 -18.28 12.81
CA GLN A 533 -4.43 -18.31 12.02
C GLN A 533 -3.24 -17.93 12.93
N LEU A 534 -2.21 -18.77 12.92
CA LEU A 534 -0.97 -18.55 13.66
C LEU A 534 0.22 -18.81 12.75
N GLU A 535 1.10 -17.82 12.63
CA GLU A 535 2.32 -17.89 11.83
C GLU A 535 3.50 -17.46 12.70
N LEU A 536 4.43 -18.38 13.00
CA LEU A 536 5.61 -18.10 13.82
C LEU A 536 6.87 -18.51 13.06
N SER A 537 7.76 -17.55 12.79
CA SER A 537 9.12 -17.82 12.31
C SER A 537 10.12 -17.56 13.42
N PHE A 538 10.93 -18.58 13.70
CA PHE A 538 12.13 -18.54 14.52
C PHE A 538 13.37 -18.98 13.71
N ALA A 539 13.38 -18.72 12.40
CA ALA A 539 14.47 -19.13 11.53
C ALA A 539 15.83 -18.65 12.06
N TYR A 540 16.78 -19.57 12.15
CA TYR A 540 18.13 -19.41 12.67
C TYR A 540 18.23 -19.05 14.17
N CYS A 541 17.17 -19.19 14.96
CA CYS A 541 17.21 -19.12 16.43
C CYS A 541 17.91 -20.37 17.00
N SER A 542 19.23 -20.31 17.11
CA SER A 542 20.10 -21.45 17.45
C SER A 542 19.91 -22.05 18.84
N GLN A 543 19.20 -21.37 19.75
CA GLN A 543 18.89 -21.84 21.12
C GLN A 543 17.51 -22.52 21.25
N ILE A 544 16.76 -22.69 20.16
CA ILE A 544 15.51 -23.46 20.14
C ILE A 544 15.80 -24.94 19.83
N SER A 545 15.19 -25.82 20.63
CA SER A 545 15.31 -27.28 20.58
C SER A 545 13.93 -27.96 20.56
N ASP A 546 13.93 -29.29 20.62
CA ASP A 546 12.72 -30.10 20.77
C ASP A 546 11.84 -29.68 21.96
N ALA A 547 12.43 -29.10 23.02
CA ALA A 547 11.70 -28.64 24.19
C ALA A 547 10.83 -27.41 23.91
N GLY A 548 11.32 -26.43 23.14
CA GLY A 548 10.54 -25.25 22.72
C GLY A 548 9.45 -25.61 21.74
N VAL A 549 9.74 -26.51 20.79
CA VAL A 549 8.74 -27.05 19.85
C VAL A 549 7.62 -27.77 20.61
N ALA A 550 7.96 -28.63 21.58
CA ALA A 550 6.99 -29.33 22.42
C ALA A 550 6.17 -28.37 23.31
N ALA A 551 6.80 -27.35 23.90
CA ALA A 551 6.12 -26.35 24.72
C ALA A 551 5.13 -25.50 23.93
N LEU A 552 5.46 -25.14 22.69
CA LEU A 552 4.54 -24.49 21.75
C LEU A 552 3.39 -25.42 21.37
N ALA A 553 3.70 -26.66 20.99
CA ALA A 553 2.73 -27.67 20.59
C ALA A 553 1.67 -27.93 21.68
N GLU A 554 2.06 -27.98 22.96
CA GLU A 554 1.13 -28.22 24.08
C GLU A 554 0.07 -27.12 24.24
N LYS A 555 0.29 -25.90 23.72
CA LYS A 555 -0.60 -24.74 23.89
C LYS A 555 -1.23 -24.22 22.59
N LEU A 556 -1.04 -24.90 21.45
CA LEU A 556 -1.66 -24.49 20.19
C LEU A 556 -3.20 -24.35 20.33
N PRO A 557 -3.80 -23.20 19.98
CA PRO A 557 -5.25 -23.02 20.09
C PRO A 557 -6.03 -24.02 19.23
N ILE A 558 -7.01 -24.69 19.83
CA ILE A 558 -7.90 -25.66 19.15
C ILE A 558 -8.79 -25.04 18.07
N SER A 559 -8.78 -23.71 17.98
CA SER A 559 -9.47 -22.84 17.03
C SER A 559 -8.69 -22.60 15.74
N LEU A 560 -7.42 -23.02 15.65
CA LEU A 560 -6.59 -22.83 14.46
C LEU A 560 -7.12 -23.62 13.25
N HIS A 561 -7.33 -22.89 12.15
CA HIS A 561 -7.62 -23.43 10.82
C HIS A 561 -6.38 -23.32 9.90
N GLN A 562 -5.46 -22.40 10.19
CA GLN A 562 -4.20 -22.23 9.50
C GLN A 562 -3.05 -22.17 10.52
N LEU A 563 -1.99 -22.96 10.29
CA LEU A 563 -0.78 -22.96 11.12
C LEU A 563 0.46 -22.96 10.23
N GLN A 564 1.33 -21.97 10.42
CA GLN A 564 2.67 -21.91 9.84
C GLN A 564 3.72 -21.84 10.95
N LEU A 565 4.63 -22.81 10.97
CA LEU A 565 5.78 -22.80 11.86
C LEU A 565 7.07 -22.92 11.05
N ASP A 566 7.97 -21.96 11.22
CA ASP A 566 9.26 -21.93 10.57
C ASP A 566 10.40 -21.98 11.60
N PHE A 567 11.14 -23.08 11.57
CA PHE A 567 12.31 -23.37 12.39
C PHE A 567 13.55 -23.59 11.50
N THR A 568 13.59 -23.00 10.31
CA THR A 568 14.71 -23.13 9.36
C THR A 568 16.04 -22.83 10.04
N GLY A 569 17.01 -23.75 10.00
CA GLY A 569 18.33 -23.60 10.61
C GLY A 569 18.40 -23.85 12.13
N CYS A 570 17.31 -24.24 12.80
CA CYS A 570 17.31 -24.57 14.23
C CYS A 570 17.91 -25.96 14.49
N LYS A 571 19.24 -26.08 14.34
CA LYS A 571 20.03 -27.33 14.38
C LYS A 571 19.92 -28.17 15.66
N GLN A 572 19.18 -27.73 16.68
CA GLN A 572 18.95 -28.52 17.88
C GLN A 572 17.69 -29.40 17.80
N ILE A 573 16.72 -29.06 16.95
CA ILE A 573 15.49 -29.83 16.69
C ILE A 573 15.81 -31.18 16.02
N SER A 574 15.07 -32.21 16.40
CA SER A 574 15.14 -33.59 15.93
C SER A 574 13.74 -34.20 15.74
N ASP A 575 13.70 -35.49 15.41
CA ASP A 575 12.46 -36.28 15.35
C ASP A 575 11.57 -36.16 16.61
N ALA A 576 12.17 -35.92 17.78
CA ALA A 576 11.43 -35.77 19.04
C ALA A 576 10.55 -34.50 19.06
N GLY A 577 11.06 -33.37 18.56
CA GLY A 577 10.29 -32.12 18.43
C GLY A 577 9.22 -32.23 17.35
N VAL A 578 9.55 -32.84 16.20
CA VAL A 578 8.59 -33.07 15.12
C VAL A 578 7.44 -33.98 15.58
N ALA A 579 7.73 -35.06 16.31
CA ALA A 579 6.72 -35.95 16.90
C ALA A 579 5.88 -35.25 17.98
N ALA A 580 6.50 -34.45 18.86
CA ALA A 580 5.80 -33.69 19.89
C ALA A 580 4.83 -32.64 19.30
N LEU A 581 5.20 -32.01 18.18
CA LEU A 581 4.32 -31.15 17.41
C LEU A 581 3.18 -31.94 16.76
N ALA A 582 3.51 -33.04 16.08
CA ALA A 582 2.54 -33.91 15.40
C ALA A 582 1.44 -34.40 16.35
N GLU A 583 1.79 -34.82 17.57
CA GLU A 583 0.83 -35.26 18.58
C GLU A 583 -0.19 -34.19 19.04
N LYS A 584 -0.01 -32.91 18.70
CA LYS A 584 -0.82 -31.79 19.21
C LYS A 584 -1.41 -30.90 18.11
N LEU A 585 -1.22 -31.25 16.82
CA LEU A 585 -1.81 -30.52 15.71
C LEU A 585 -3.33 -30.40 15.86
N PRO A 586 -3.92 -29.17 15.83
CA PRO A 586 -5.36 -29.00 15.95
C PRO A 586 -6.14 -29.72 14.84
N ILE A 587 -7.17 -30.48 15.23
CA ILE A 587 -8.05 -31.25 14.33
C ILE A 587 -8.92 -30.38 13.40
N SER A 588 -8.80 -29.06 13.54
CA SER A 588 -9.47 -27.99 12.83
C SER A 588 -8.63 -27.41 11.69
N LEU A 589 -7.35 -27.79 11.57
CA LEU A 589 -6.46 -27.29 10.52
C LEU A 589 -6.93 -27.70 9.13
N HIS A 590 -7.04 -26.69 8.26
CA HIS A 590 -7.26 -26.79 6.83
C HIS A 590 -5.96 -26.51 6.06
N GLN A 591 -5.06 -25.69 6.61
CA GLN A 591 -3.73 -25.42 6.06
C GLN A 591 -2.64 -25.62 7.12
N LEU A 592 -1.58 -26.32 6.74
CA LEU A 592 -0.40 -26.57 7.57
C LEU A 592 0.87 -26.33 6.76
N GLN A 593 1.72 -25.42 7.23
CA GLN A 593 3.03 -25.16 6.66
C GLN A 593 4.11 -25.37 7.73
N LEU A 594 5.04 -26.29 7.52
CA LEU A 594 6.16 -26.54 8.45
C LEU A 594 7.49 -26.46 7.72
N TYR A 595 8.38 -25.58 8.19
CA TYR A 595 9.71 -25.38 7.62
C TYR A 595 10.77 -25.82 8.63
N PHE A 596 11.49 -26.89 8.29
CA PHE A 596 12.58 -27.49 9.05
C PHE A 596 13.88 -27.55 8.23
N GLU A 597 14.02 -26.70 7.20
CA GLU A 597 15.21 -26.65 6.35
C GLU A 597 16.48 -26.48 7.20
N GLY A 598 17.47 -27.35 7.01
CA GLY A 598 18.72 -27.36 7.79
C GLY A 598 18.60 -27.91 9.21
N CYS A 599 17.46 -28.48 9.62
CA CYS A 599 17.37 -29.28 10.86
C CYS A 599 17.96 -30.68 10.62
N GLU A 600 19.30 -30.74 10.58
CA GLU A 600 20.11 -31.94 10.25
C GLU A 600 19.82 -33.21 11.09
N LYS A 601 19.08 -33.10 12.20
CA LYS A 601 18.70 -34.24 13.06
C LYS A 601 17.26 -34.76 12.84
N VAL A 602 16.51 -34.21 11.89
CA VAL A 602 15.23 -34.77 11.46
C VAL A 602 15.49 -35.86 10.43
N SER A 603 14.85 -37.00 10.61
CA SER A 603 14.97 -38.23 9.83
C SER A 603 13.61 -38.76 9.39
N ASP A 604 13.62 -39.90 8.69
CA ASP A 604 12.41 -40.65 8.34
C ASP A 604 11.47 -40.91 9.53
N ALA A 605 12.00 -41.02 10.75
CA ALA A 605 11.19 -41.24 11.95
C ALA A 605 10.34 -40.02 12.32
N GLY A 606 10.88 -38.81 12.21
CA GLY A 606 10.13 -37.57 12.41
C GLY A 606 9.10 -37.32 11.32
N VAL A 607 9.46 -37.59 10.06
CA VAL A 607 8.52 -37.50 8.92
C VAL A 607 7.36 -38.49 9.07
N ALA A 608 7.63 -39.74 9.47
CA ALA A 608 6.60 -40.73 9.74
C ALA A 608 5.71 -40.36 10.94
N ALA A 609 6.30 -39.86 12.04
CA ALA A 609 5.55 -39.41 13.21
C ALA A 609 4.61 -38.24 12.90
N LEU A 610 5.03 -37.33 12.01
CA LEU A 610 4.17 -36.27 11.46
C LEU A 610 3.05 -36.85 10.60
N ALA A 611 3.39 -37.73 9.66
CA ALA A 611 2.45 -38.37 8.75
C ALA A 611 1.31 -39.10 9.48
N GLU A 612 1.60 -39.85 10.56
CA GLU A 612 0.59 -40.54 11.34
C GLU A 612 -0.42 -39.62 12.07
N LYS A 613 -0.22 -38.30 12.11
CA LYS A 613 -1.02 -37.36 12.90
C LYS A 613 -1.56 -36.17 12.10
N LEU A 614 -1.39 -36.16 10.76
CA LEU A 614 -1.93 -35.11 9.89
C LEU A 614 -3.46 -35.01 10.06
N PRO A 615 -4.02 -33.80 10.32
CA PRO A 615 -5.47 -33.62 10.50
C PRO A 615 -6.29 -34.04 9.27
N ILE A 616 -7.42 -34.74 9.49
CA ILE A 616 -8.25 -35.27 8.39
C ILE A 616 -8.98 -34.18 7.60
N SER A 617 -9.01 -32.96 8.13
CA SER A 617 -9.58 -31.74 7.55
C SER A 617 -8.63 -31.02 6.60
N LEU A 618 -7.36 -31.43 6.54
CA LEU A 618 -6.30 -30.69 5.86
C LEU A 618 -6.52 -30.69 4.34
N GLN A 619 -6.48 -29.49 3.76
CA GLN A 619 -6.64 -29.21 2.33
C GLN A 619 -5.30 -28.79 1.71
N ASP A 620 -4.49 -28.04 2.46
CA ASP A 620 -3.20 -27.52 2.00
C ASP A 620 -2.07 -27.97 2.93
N LEU A 621 -1.04 -28.61 2.38
CA LEU A 621 0.13 -29.07 3.13
C LEU A 621 1.42 -28.63 2.43
N GLN A 622 2.21 -27.80 3.12
CA GLN A 622 3.58 -27.49 2.73
C GLN A 622 4.57 -27.97 3.79
N LEU A 623 5.53 -28.81 3.40
CA LEU A 623 6.61 -29.27 4.27
C LEU A 623 7.96 -29.00 3.61
N ASP A 624 8.84 -28.29 4.31
CA ASP A 624 10.19 -28.00 3.84
C ASP A 624 11.23 -28.68 4.74
N PHE A 625 11.93 -29.66 4.18
CA PHE A 625 13.00 -30.41 4.84
C PHE A 625 14.30 -30.34 4.04
N ASN A 626 14.52 -29.27 3.27
CA ASN A 626 15.78 -29.04 2.57
C ASN A 626 16.99 -29.21 3.51
N PHE A 627 18.09 -29.80 3.01
CA PHE A 627 19.30 -30.10 3.78
C PHE A 627 19.11 -31.04 5.00
N CYS A 628 17.94 -31.63 5.24
CA CYS A 628 17.78 -32.71 6.23
C CYS A 628 18.37 -34.02 5.69
N SER A 629 19.68 -34.19 5.85
CA SER A 629 20.48 -35.29 5.28
C SER A 629 20.12 -36.70 5.80
N GLN A 630 19.28 -36.81 6.83
CA GLN A 630 18.82 -38.08 7.42
C GLN A 630 17.43 -38.53 6.94
N ILE A 631 16.81 -37.81 6.00
CA ILE A 631 15.55 -38.22 5.35
C ILE A 631 15.86 -38.94 4.03
N SER A 632 15.18 -40.05 3.79
CA SER A 632 15.29 -40.93 2.62
C SER A 632 13.92 -41.21 1.98
N ASP A 633 13.94 -41.97 0.89
CA ASP A 633 12.73 -42.46 0.22
C ASP A 633 11.73 -43.14 1.19
N ALA A 634 12.21 -43.74 2.30
CA ALA A 634 11.36 -44.40 3.28
C ALA A 634 10.48 -43.42 4.09
N GLY A 635 11.01 -42.26 4.48
CA GLY A 635 10.23 -41.21 5.15
C GLY A 635 9.18 -40.60 4.23
N VAL A 636 9.53 -40.42 2.95
CA VAL A 636 8.59 -39.90 1.95
C VAL A 636 7.50 -40.92 1.59
N ALA A 637 7.81 -42.22 1.57
CA ALA A 637 6.80 -43.28 1.48
C ALA A 637 5.84 -43.28 2.68
N ALA A 638 6.36 -43.20 3.91
CA ALA A 638 5.56 -43.12 5.12
C ALA A 638 4.66 -41.87 5.15
N LEU A 639 5.12 -40.75 4.60
CA LEU A 639 4.30 -39.56 4.39
C LEU A 639 3.19 -39.81 3.36
N ALA A 640 3.55 -40.29 2.17
CA ALA A 640 2.62 -40.52 1.06
C ALA A 640 1.47 -41.48 1.41
N GLU A 641 1.75 -42.53 2.19
CA GLU A 641 0.75 -43.52 2.65
C GLU A 641 -0.35 -42.91 3.55
N LYS A 642 -0.04 -41.82 4.27
CA LYS A 642 -0.95 -41.22 5.27
C LYS A 642 -1.54 -39.86 4.87
N LEU A 643 -1.24 -39.34 3.67
CA LEU A 643 -1.74 -38.02 3.24
C LEU A 643 -3.28 -37.94 3.22
N PRO A 644 -3.89 -36.97 3.93
CA PRO A 644 -5.35 -36.82 4.02
C PRO A 644 -6.06 -36.83 2.65
N ILE A 645 -7.20 -37.53 2.56
CA ILE A 645 -7.99 -37.64 1.31
C ILE A 645 -8.56 -36.27 0.88
N SER A 646 -8.79 -35.38 1.84
CA SER A 646 -9.20 -33.98 1.68
C SER A 646 -8.14 -33.07 1.06
N LEU A 647 -6.89 -33.51 0.99
CA LEU A 647 -5.78 -32.70 0.52
C LEU A 647 -5.94 -32.39 -0.97
N GLN A 648 -5.85 -31.10 -1.31
CA GLN A 648 -5.93 -30.54 -2.65
C GLN A 648 -4.53 -30.08 -3.08
N ASP A 649 -3.88 -29.23 -2.28
CA ASP A 649 -2.54 -28.72 -2.54
C ASP A 649 -1.49 -29.38 -1.64
N LEU A 650 -0.45 -29.92 -2.28
CA LEU A 650 0.73 -30.53 -1.63
C LEU A 650 2.00 -29.88 -2.18
N GLN A 651 2.89 -29.46 -1.29
CA GLN A 651 4.21 -28.94 -1.64
C GLN A 651 5.27 -29.51 -0.70
N LEU A 652 6.21 -30.28 -1.23
CA LEU A 652 7.27 -30.92 -0.45
C LEU A 652 8.65 -30.52 -0.98
N SER A 653 9.51 -30.00 -0.10
CA SER A 653 10.90 -29.65 -0.43
C SER A 653 11.87 -30.62 0.26
N PHE A 654 12.66 -31.36 -0.52
CA PHE A 654 13.73 -32.26 -0.05
C PHE A 654 15.06 -32.00 -0.76
N ALA A 655 15.30 -30.75 -1.21
CA ALA A 655 16.54 -30.42 -1.92
C ALA A 655 17.75 -30.60 -0.99
N HIS A 656 18.81 -31.21 -1.53
CA HIS A 656 20.02 -31.57 -0.79
C HIS A 656 19.83 -32.61 0.36
N CYS A 657 18.69 -33.31 0.42
CA CYS A 657 18.56 -34.55 1.20
C CYS A 657 19.32 -35.68 0.49
N SER A 658 20.53 -36.00 0.95
CA SER A 658 21.46 -36.91 0.26
C SER A 658 21.06 -38.40 0.23
N GLN A 659 19.87 -38.75 0.71
CA GLN A 659 19.33 -40.13 0.70
C GLN A 659 17.97 -40.22 -0.05
N ILE A 660 17.55 -39.13 -0.70
CA ILE A 660 16.37 -39.10 -1.59
C ILE A 660 16.80 -39.46 -3.03
N SER A 661 16.05 -40.32 -3.70
CA SER A 661 16.27 -40.67 -5.10
C SER A 661 15.61 -39.68 -6.07
N ASP A 662 16.13 -39.61 -7.30
CA ASP A 662 15.53 -38.81 -8.38
C ASP A 662 14.06 -39.18 -8.66
N ALA A 663 13.69 -40.44 -8.41
CA ALA A 663 12.31 -40.92 -8.57
C ALA A 663 11.38 -40.32 -7.51
N VAL A 664 11.82 -40.26 -6.25
CA VAL A 664 11.06 -39.60 -5.17
C VAL A 664 11.05 -38.09 -5.34
N ALA A 665 12.16 -37.48 -5.74
CA ALA A 665 12.23 -36.04 -6.02
C ALA A 665 11.26 -35.62 -7.14
N GLN A 666 11.09 -36.44 -8.18
CA GLN A 666 10.09 -36.23 -9.23
C GLN A 666 8.66 -36.51 -8.74
N ALA A 667 8.45 -37.58 -7.96
CA ALA A 667 7.14 -37.93 -7.42
C ALA A 667 6.58 -36.87 -6.46
N ALA A 668 7.43 -36.30 -5.61
CA ALA A 668 7.09 -35.23 -4.66
C ALA A 668 6.63 -33.92 -5.35
N GLY A 669 6.83 -33.78 -6.66
CA GLY A 669 6.39 -32.62 -7.44
C GLY A 669 4.87 -32.48 -7.64
N SER A 670 4.07 -33.50 -7.32
CA SER A 670 2.61 -33.33 -7.19
C SER A 670 1.96 -34.39 -6.29
N LEU A 671 0.79 -34.06 -5.73
CA LEU A 671 -0.02 -34.98 -4.92
C LEU A 671 -0.42 -36.26 -5.67
N GLU A 672 -0.70 -36.14 -6.97
CA GLU A 672 -1.07 -37.27 -7.83
C GLU A 672 0.13 -38.18 -8.12
N SER A 673 1.27 -37.60 -8.48
CA SER A 673 2.52 -38.31 -8.73
C SER A 673 3.02 -39.05 -7.49
N LEU A 674 2.94 -38.41 -6.32
CA LEU A 674 3.39 -39.00 -5.06
C LEU A 674 2.50 -40.18 -4.62
N ARG A 675 1.17 -40.04 -4.72
CA ARG A 675 0.23 -41.13 -4.46
C ARG A 675 0.42 -42.31 -5.44
N ALA A 676 0.66 -42.02 -6.72
CA ALA A 676 0.93 -43.04 -7.73
C ALA A 676 2.27 -43.78 -7.47
N TRP A 677 3.32 -43.06 -7.08
CA TRP A 677 4.61 -43.64 -6.73
C TRP A 677 4.51 -44.55 -5.50
N ALA A 678 3.86 -44.11 -4.43
CA ALA A 678 3.67 -44.93 -3.23
C ALA A 678 2.88 -46.23 -3.52
N ALA A 679 1.77 -46.14 -4.26
CA ALA A 679 1.00 -47.31 -4.67
C ALA A 679 1.81 -48.28 -5.57
N ALA A 680 2.67 -47.76 -6.45
CA ALA A 680 3.58 -48.57 -7.26
C ALA A 680 4.67 -49.25 -6.41
N SER A 681 5.12 -48.61 -5.32
CA SER A 681 6.07 -49.19 -4.36
C SER A 681 5.44 -50.31 -3.51
N GLU A 682 4.19 -50.18 -3.07
CA GLU A 682 3.46 -51.26 -2.36
C GLU A 682 3.24 -52.49 -3.25
N LEU A 683 2.99 -52.28 -4.55
CA LEU A 683 2.87 -53.35 -5.55
C LEU A 683 4.23 -53.90 -6.03
N GLY A 684 5.35 -53.31 -5.59
CA GLY A 684 6.66 -53.39 -6.23
C GLY A 684 7.63 -54.47 -5.72
N ALA A 685 7.16 -55.55 -5.10
CA ALA A 685 8.02 -56.64 -4.63
C ALA A 685 8.55 -57.52 -5.80
N ALA A 686 9.59 -57.00 -6.47
CA ALA A 686 10.26 -57.48 -7.69
C ALA A 686 9.45 -57.31 -9.00
N PRO A 687 10.15 -56.92 -10.08
CA PRO A 687 10.20 -57.82 -11.24
C PRO A 687 11.58 -57.88 -11.92
N ASP A 688 12.25 -59.03 -11.84
CA ASP A 688 13.30 -59.43 -12.80
C ASP A 688 12.61 -59.86 -14.11
N LEU A 689 12.48 -58.96 -15.09
CA LEU A 689 11.88 -59.32 -16.39
C LEU A 689 12.31 -58.44 -17.59
N GLU A 690 13.62 -58.27 -17.80
CA GLU A 690 14.15 -57.84 -19.10
C GLU A 690 14.64 -59.01 -19.98
N MET A 691 14.45 -58.83 -21.29
CA MET A 691 15.11 -59.53 -22.39
C MET A 691 15.13 -61.08 -22.37
N ARG A 692 14.12 -61.66 -23.03
CA ARG A 692 14.42 -62.66 -24.08
C ARG A 692 13.47 -62.59 -25.28
N LEU A 693 13.84 -61.72 -26.23
CA LEU A 693 13.31 -61.75 -27.59
C LEU A 693 13.92 -62.93 -28.37
N SER A 694 13.12 -63.96 -28.64
CA SER A 694 13.44 -64.97 -29.65
C SER A 694 12.17 -65.64 -30.17
N SER A 695 11.99 -65.61 -31.49
CA SER A 695 11.21 -66.55 -32.32
C SER A 695 9.97 -67.19 -31.69
N GLY A 696 8.78 -66.74 -32.10
CA GLY A 696 7.59 -67.59 -32.01
C GLY A 696 7.70 -68.78 -32.97
N GLU A 697 7.24 -69.95 -32.52
CA GLU A 697 7.03 -71.14 -33.35
C GLU A 697 5.79 -71.89 -32.81
N GLU A 698 5.21 -72.81 -33.59
CA GLU A 698 3.79 -73.18 -33.49
C GLU A 698 3.49 -74.52 -32.75
N THR A 699 2.21 -74.70 -32.40
CA THR A 699 1.48 -76.00 -32.25
C THR A 699 1.73 -76.95 -31.05
N ALA A 700 0.81 -77.93 -30.95
CA ALA A 700 0.63 -79.01 -29.96
C ALA A 700 0.01 -78.56 -28.61
N GLU A 701 -1.29 -78.74 -28.34
CA GLU A 701 -2.15 -79.95 -28.29
C GLU A 701 -1.90 -80.88 -27.08
N GLY A 702 -2.99 -81.28 -26.40
CA GLY A 702 -2.99 -82.11 -25.18
C GLY A 702 -3.82 -81.48 -24.05
N LEU A 703 -5.16 -81.46 -24.11
CA LEU A 703 -6.11 -82.55 -23.82
C LEU A 703 -6.27 -82.89 -22.32
N GLN A 704 -7.51 -83.27 -21.94
CA GLN A 704 -8.03 -83.50 -20.58
C GLN A 704 -8.46 -82.19 -19.90
N GLU A 705 -9.75 -81.79 -19.90
CA GLU A 705 -10.99 -82.57 -19.66
C GLU A 705 -10.90 -83.43 -18.40
N LYS A 706 -11.44 -82.93 -17.28
CA LYS A 706 -12.65 -83.41 -16.58
C LYS A 706 -12.87 -82.54 -15.32
N ASP A 707 -14.06 -82.00 -15.07
CA ASP A 707 -15.24 -82.62 -14.43
C ASP A 707 -14.94 -82.97 -12.95
N GLU A 708 -15.79 -82.70 -11.95
CA GLU A 708 -17.18 -82.19 -11.90
C GLU A 708 -17.46 -81.71 -10.45
N GLU A 709 -18.45 -80.82 -10.25
CA GLU A 709 -19.28 -80.67 -9.03
C GLU A 709 -18.60 -80.42 -7.64
N GLY A 710 -19.27 -79.92 -6.59
CA GLY A 710 -20.64 -79.41 -6.47
C GLY A 710 -20.94 -78.88 -5.05
N GLU A 711 -21.96 -78.01 -4.99
CA GLU A 711 -22.96 -77.77 -3.91
C GLU A 711 -22.63 -77.94 -2.40
N GLU A 712 -22.94 -76.86 -1.65
CA GLU A 712 -23.63 -76.84 -0.32
C GLU A 712 -22.96 -77.50 0.91
N GLY A 713 -23.28 -77.19 2.17
CA GLY A 713 -24.21 -76.20 2.76
C GLY A 713 -24.22 -76.28 4.31
N GLU A 714 -24.98 -75.38 4.96
CA GLU A 714 -25.54 -75.43 6.35
C GLU A 714 -24.61 -75.74 7.57
N GLU A 715 -24.40 -74.78 8.48
CA GLU A 715 -25.02 -74.66 9.83
C GLU A 715 -24.39 -75.53 10.96
N GLY A 716 -24.73 -75.31 12.25
CA GLY A 716 -24.36 -76.25 13.35
C GLY A 716 -23.73 -75.70 14.65
N GLU A 717 -24.40 -74.75 15.31
CA GLU A 717 -24.39 -74.39 16.75
C GLU A 717 -23.52 -75.07 17.86
N ILE A 718 -23.21 -74.24 18.87
CA ILE A 718 -23.11 -74.52 20.35
C ILE A 718 -21.88 -75.25 20.92
N GLY A 719 -21.23 -74.61 21.93
CA GLY A 719 -20.30 -75.25 22.88
C GLY A 719 -19.69 -74.33 23.96
N LYS A 720 -20.20 -74.38 25.20
CA LYS A 720 -19.62 -73.78 26.43
C LYS A 720 -19.66 -74.83 27.56
N PRO A 721 -18.70 -74.87 28.53
CA PRO A 721 -18.95 -74.22 29.83
C PRO A 721 -17.74 -73.84 30.75
N SER A 722 -17.90 -72.74 31.53
CA SER A 722 -17.35 -72.52 32.91
C SER A 722 -15.81 -72.45 33.13
N HIS A 723 -15.19 -72.03 34.26
CA HIS A 723 -15.47 -71.51 35.64
C HIS A 723 -14.28 -70.53 35.99
N GLU A 724 -14.21 -69.60 36.96
CA GLU A 724 -15.15 -68.85 37.85
C GLU A 724 -14.37 -67.82 38.72
N SER A 725 -15.03 -66.78 39.29
CA SER A 725 -14.66 -66.05 40.54
C SER A 725 -13.34 -65.22 40.63
N ARG A 726 -13.20 -64.07 41.34
CA ARG A 726 -14.01 -63.19 42.24
C ARG A 726 -13.51 -61.72 42.08
N ARG A 727 -14.32 -60.65 42.08
CA ARG A 727 -14.89 -59.85 43.22
C ARG A 727 -13.84 -59.35 44.26
N ALA A 728 -13.82 -58.09 44.76
CA ALA A 728 -14.78 -56.96 44.71
C ALA A 728 -14.15 -55.54 44.94
N ARG A 729 -14.96 -54.46 44.88
CA ARG A 729 -14.71 -53.07 45.39
C ARG A 729 -15.35 -52.88 46.80
N PRO A 730 -15.51 -51.66 47.42
CA PRO A 730 -14.83 -50.34 47.32
C PRO A 730 -14.38 -49.75 48.70
N ALA A 731 -13.75 -48.55 48.78
CA ALA A 731 -13.87 -47.59 49.90
C ALA A 731 -13.17 -46.22 49.69
N ALA A 732 -13.65 -45.19 50.42
CA ALA A 732 -13.05 -43.89 50.78
C ALA A 732 -13.79 -43.40 52.08
N PRO A 733 -13.53 -42.23 52.73
CA PRO A 733 -12.46 -41.22 52.59
C PRO A 733 -11.76 -40.87 53.94
N ALA A 734 -10.81 -39.92 53.98
CA ALA A 734 -10.43 -39.17 55.20
C ALA A 734 -9.59 -37.88 54.96
N ALA A 735 -9.71 -36.94 55.89
CA ALA A 735 -8.82 -35.78 56.20
C ALA A 735 -8.96 -35.52 57.73
N PRO A 736 -8.47 -34.44 58.39
CA PRO A 736 -7.47 -33.41 58.01
C PRO A 736 -6.37 -33.22 59.10
N TRP A 737 -5.42 -32.28 58.93
CA TRP A 737 -4.64 -31.69 60.05
C TRP A 737 -4.31 -30.19 59.83
N ARG A 738 -4.03 -29.45 60.91
CA ARG A 738 -3.73 -27.99 60.95
C ARG A 738 -2.31 -27.73 61.46
N GLY A 739 -1.70 -26.60 61.07
CA GLY A 739 -0.48 -26.06 61.70
C GLY A 739 -0.19 -24.59 61.36
N GLN A 740 -0.02 -23.75 62.38
CA GLN A 740 0.42 -22.33 62.37
C GLN A 740 0.93 -21.98 63.79
N PRO A 741 1.65 -20.88 64.03
CA PRO A 741 2.73 -20.25 63.26
C PRO A 741 4.03 -20.23 64.13
N PRO A 742 4.99 -19.29 63.96
CA PRO A 742 4.86 -18.03 64.71
C PRO A 742 5.39 -16.76 63.99
N THR A 743 5.13 -15.61 64.61
CA THR A 743 5.49 -14.24 64.20
C THR A 743 6.84 -13.76 64.73
N LEU A 744 7.48 -12.80 64.02
CA LEU A 744 8.37 -11.72 64.50
C LEU A 744 8.84 -10.92 63.25
N ALA A 745 9.15 -9.62 63.24
CA ALA A 745 8.58 -8.41 63.86
C ALA A 745 9.20 -7.18 63.13
N LEU A 746 8.52 -6.02 63.12
CA LEU A 746 9.06 -4.77 62.54
C LEU A 746 10.17 -4.16 63.44
N PRO A 747 10.99 -3.24 62.90
CA PRO A 747 10.81 -1.86 63.33
C PRO A 747 10.96 -0.76 62.25
N ALA A 748 10.14 0.28 62.42
CA ALA A 748 10.34 1.67 62.03
C ALA A 748 10.01 2.52 63.30
N PRO A 749 10.15 3.87 63.36
CA PRO A 749 10.53 4.87 62.34
C PRO A 749 11.80 5.67 62.79
N SER A 750 12.15 6.88 62.33
CA SER A 750 11.48 8.20 62.55
C SER A 750 12.41 9.36 62.04
N PRO A 751 12.16 10.68 62.22
CA PRO A 751 11.69 11.49 61.09
C PRO A 751 12.45 12.83 60.86
N ALA A 752 12.20 13.47 59.71
CA ALA A 752 12.45 14.91 59.53
C ALA A 752 11.47 15.54 58.51
N ALA A 753 10.74 16.56 58.95
CA ALA A 753 10.03 17.53 58.10
C ALA A 753 10.44 18.95 58.58
N PRO A 754 10.36 20.01 57.75
CA PRO A 754 9.08 20.73 57.73
C PRO A 754 8.68 21.48 56.41
N GLN A 755 7.39 21.36 56.10
CA GLN A 755 6.44 22.47 55.82
C GLN A 755 6.49 23.34 54.53
N THR A 756 5.51 23.07 53.64
CA THR A 756 4.58 24.05 53.01
C THR A 756 5.10 25.04 51.94
N ARG A 757 4.32 25.50 50.95
CA ARG A 757 2.86 25.73 50.89
C ARG A 757 2.19 25.32 49.55
N HIS A 758 0.87 25.14 49.68
CA HIS A 758 -0.26 25.16 48.73
C HIS A 758 -0.08 25.76 47.30
N SER A 759 -0.89 25.40 46.29
CA SER A 759 -1.73 24.20 46.01
C SER A 759 -2.51 24.36 44.70
N THR A 760 -2.59 23.31 43.88
CA THR A 760 -3.80 22.90 43.10
C THR A 760 -3.58 21.47 42.59
N ALA A 761 -4.66 20.72 42.34
CA ALA A 761 -4.59 19.27 42.17
C ALA A 761 -4.19 18.81 40.75
N LYS A 762 -3.33 17.79 40.69
CA LYS A 762 -3.29 16.80 39.61
C LYS A 762 -3.83 15.48 40.16
N ASN A 763 -4.74 14.84 39.44
CA ASN A 763 -4.88 13.39 39.47
C ASN A 763 -3.92 12.88 38.37
N ALA A 764 -2.90 12.08 38.66
CA ALA A 764 -2.93 10.68 39.13
C ALA A 764 -3.00 9.64 37.99
N GLU A 765 -2.19 9.87 36.94
CA GLU A 765 -1.72 8.83 36.01
C GLU A 765 -0.30 8.45 36.43
N THR A 766 -0.08 7.23 36.94
CA THR A 766 1.26 6.71 37.29
C THR A 766 1.33 5.19 37.18
N SER A 767 1.61 4.66 35.99
CA SER A 767 2.14 3.29 35.80
C SER A 767 2.79 3.02 34.44
N SER A 768 2.54 3.83 33.39
CA SER A 768 3.16 3.63 32.06
C SER A 768 4.53 4.31 31.89
N ASP A 769 4.69 5.51 32.45
CA ASP A 769 5.80 6.42 32.13
C ASP A 769 7.20 5.87 32.45
N THR A 770 7.32 4.95 33.42
CA THR A 770 8.61 4.36 33.81
C THR A 770 9.22 3.47 32.73
N VAL A 771 8.42 2.85 31.87
CA VAL A 771 8.92 2.04 30.75
C VAL A 771 9.37 2.92 29.57
N LEU A 772 8.76 4.11 29.43
CA LEU A 772 9.14 5.07 28.39
C LEU A 772 10.47 5.77 28.69
N ALA A 773 10.86 5.89 29.96
CA ALA A 773 12.00 6.70 30.38
C ALA A 773 13.37 6.11 29.98
N GLU A 774 13.53 4.78 29.99
CA GLU A 774 14.84 4.14 29.80
C GLU A 774 15.22 3.92 28.31
N GLY A 775 14.23 3.91 27.41
CA GLY A 775 14.42 3.67 25.96
C GLY A 775 14.53 4.93 25.08
N LEU A 776 14.60 6.13 25.67
CA LEU A 776 14.57 7.42 24.94
C LEU A 776 15.86 8.27 25.11
N ALA A 777 16.93 7.69 25.67
CA ALA A 777 18.16 8.40 25.99
C ALA A 777 19.10 8.55 24.77
N ASP A 778 19.18 9.78 24.26
CA ASP A 778 20.30 10.39 23.52
C ASP A 778 20.94 9.59 22.37
N GLU A 779 20.44 9.83 21.15
CA GLU A 779 21.26 9.70 19.94
C GLU A 779 21.27 11.03 19.17
N THR A 780 22.47 11.50 18.84
CA THR A 780 22.70 12.73 18.06
C THR A 780 22.96 12.46 16.58
N ASP A 781 22.86 11.20 16.14
CA ASP A 781 23.10 10.79 14.76
C ASP A 781 21.89 11.04 13.84
N VAL A 782 22.15 11.69 12.71
CA VAL A 782 21.15 12.05 11.69
C VAL A 782 20.99 10.85 10.74
N GLY A 783 20.30 9.83 11.26
CA GLY A 783 20.17 8.53 10.58
C GLY A 783 19.60 8.59 9.17
N SER A 784 19.93 7.58 8.37
CA SER A 784 19.65 7.54 6.94
C SER A 784 18.29 6.87 6.63
N LEU A 785 17.73 7.14 5.45
CA LEU A 785 16.67 6.29 4.89
C LEU A 785 17.32 5.10 4.16
N ASP A 786 17.55 4.04 4.91
CA ASP A 786 18.01 2.75 4.44
C ASP A 786 16.84 1.80 4.15
N PHE A 787 17.09 0.79 3.31
CA PHE A 787 16.20 -0.36 3.15
C PHE A 787 17.03 -1.61 2.80
N ALA A 788 16.77 -2.71 3.49
CA ALA A 788 17.49 -3.97 3.34
C ALA A 788 16.51 -5.14 3.17
N TYR A 789 16.71 -5.98 2.16
CA TYR A 789 15.81 -7.09 1.86
C TYR A 789 16.51 -8.26 1.16
N ARG A 790 16.14 -9.49 1.53
CA ARG A 790 16.61 -10.72 0.88
C ARG A 790 15.51 -11.35 0.05
N PHE A 791 15.80 -11.63 -1.21
CA PHE A 791 14.93 -12.43 -2.07
C PHE A 791 15.21 -13.92 -1.86
N ASP A 792 14.13 -14.70 -1.81
CA ASP A 792 14.19 -16.16 -1.79
C ASP A 792 13.79 -16.69 -3.18
N SER A 793 14.59 -17.63 -3.70
CA SER A 793 14.35 -18.31 -4.98
C SER A 793 13.03 -19.09 -5.00
N LYS A 794 12.61 -19.65 -3.86
CA LYS A 794 11.33 -20.36 -3.67
C LYS A 794 10.14 -19.41 -3.79
N VAL A 795 10.28 -18.18 -3.28
CA VAL A 795 9.23 -17.15 -3.36
C VAL A 795 9.13 -16.61 -4.79
N LEU A 796 10.27 -16.31 -5.43
CA LEU A 796 10.28 -15.78 -6.79
C LEU A 796 9.84 -16.79 -7.86
N SER A 797 10.04 -18.10 -7.65
CA SER A 797 9.53 -19.13 -8.56
C SER A 797 8.00 -19.32 -8.45
N LYS A 798 7.44 -19.20 -7.24
CA LYS A 798 5.99 -19.22 -6.99
C LYS A 798 5.30 -17.92 -7.43
N VAL A 799 5.94 -16.76 -7.21
CA VAL A 799 5.40 -15.43 -7.54
C VAL A 799 6.40 -14.60 -8.35
N PRO A 800 6.58 -14.88 -9.66
CA PRO A 800 7.49 -14.12 -10.52
C PRO A 800 7.18 -12.61 -10.60
N SER A 801 5.93 -12.22 -10.32
CA SER A 801 5.52 -10.81 -10.27
C SER A 801 6.01 -10.05 -9.03
N LEU A 802 6.53 -10.71 -7.99
CA LEU A 802 7.07 -10.05 -6.80
C LEU A 802 8.22 -9.10 -7.18
N PHE A 803 9.17 -9.54 -8.00
CA PHE A 803 10.31 -8.69 -8.40
C PHE A 803 9.87 -7.44 -9.17
N GLY A 804 8.87 -7.56 -10.06
CA GLY A 804 8.27 -6.41 -10.75
C GLY A 804 7.50 -5.47 -9.82
N THR A 805 6.85 -6.03 -8.79
CA THR A 805 6.17 -5.26 -7.72
C THR A 805 7.21 -4.49 -6.90
N PHE A 806 8.30 -5.13 -6.52
CA PHE A 806 9.43 -4.54 -5.81
C PHE A 806 10.08 -3.39 -6.60
N CYS A 807 10.39 -3.60 -7.89
CA CYS A 807 10.96 -2.54 -8.74
C CYS A 807 10.00 -1.34 -8.89
N SER A 808 8.69 -1.57 -8.80
CA SER A 808 7.66 -0.52 -8.80
C SER A 808 7.57 0.22 -7.46
N ALA A 809 7.80 -0.47 -6.34
CA ALA A 809 7.94 0.12 -5.01
C ALA A 809 9.23 0.96 -4.89
N LEU A 810 10.36 0.47 -5.41
CA LEU A 810 11.64 1.20 -5.42
C LEU A 810 11.54 2.53 -6.20
N LEU A 811 10.80 2.55 -7.32
CA LEU A 811 10.47 3.78 -8.07
C LEU A 811 9.64 4.81 -7.26
N CYS A 812 9.14 4.43 -6.08
CA CYS A 812 8.45 5.33 -5.14
C CYS A 812 9.34 5.80 -3.99
N ALA A 813 10.44 5.10 -3.71
CA ALA A 813 11.41 5.44 -2.69
C ALA A 813 12.41 6.54 -3.18
N THR A 814 11.91 7.66 -3.69
CA THR A 814 12.71 8.68 -4.41
C THR A 814 13.66 9.50 -3.54
N THR A 815 13.68 9.27 -2.23
CA THR A 815 14.61 9.85 -1.25
C THR A 815 15.33 8.79 -0.41
N LEU A 816 15.35 7.54 -0.88
CA LEU A 816 16.13 6.46 -0.30
C LEU A 816 17.62 6.73 -0.47
N GLU A 817 18.40 6.47 0.59
CA GLU A 817 19.82 6.77 0.67
C GLU A 817 20.68 5.51 0.76
N LYS A 818 20.16 4.41 1.34
CA LYS A 818 20.82 3.10 1.33
C LYS A 818 19.90 2.00 0.80
N LEU A 819 20.43 1.12 -0.05
CA LEU A 819 19.71 -0.03 -0.59
C LEU A 819 20.60 -1.27 -0.52
N GLN A 820 20.17 -2.26 0.25
CA GLN A 820 20.86 -3.56 0.39
C GLN A 820 19.94 -4.67 -0.12
N LEU A 821 20.32 -5.39 -1.17
CA LEU A 821 19.53 -6.49 -1.73
C LEU A 821 20.37 -7.76 -1.85
N ASP A 822 19.89 -8.82 -1.22
CA ASP A 822 20.47 -10.16 -1.24
C ASP A 822 19.66 -11.04 -2.18
N PHE A 823 20.31 -11.52 -3.24
CA PHE A 823 19.80 -12.49 -4.21
C PHE A 823 20.59 -13.81 -4.16
N GLY A 824 21.36 -14.06 -3.10
CA GLY A 824 22.29 -15.18 -3.00
C GLY A 824 21.58 -16.55 -3.16
N GLY A 825 21.93 -17.27 -4.22
CA GLY A 825 21.33 -18.54 -4.65
C GLY A 825 20.05 -18.41 -5.50
N CYS A 826 19.66 -17.20 -5.93
CA CYS A 826 18.41 -16.98 -6.64
C CYS A 826 18.47 -17.29 -8.14
N SER A 827 18.16 -18.54 -8.49
CA SER A 827 18.11 -19.01 -9.88
C SER A 827 17.07 -18.32 -10.78
N GLN A 828 16.21 -17.45 -10.24
CA GLN A 828 15.21 -16.68 -11.00
C GLN A 828 15.70 -15.29 -11.46
N ILE A 829 16.82 -14.77 -10.93
CA ILE A 829 17.34 -13.46 -11.34
C ILE A 829 18.19 -13.61 -12.61
N SER A 830 17.77 -12.93 -13.67
CA SER A 830 18.41 -12.92 -15.00
C SER A 830 18.89 -11.52 -15.39
N ASP A 831 19.66 -11.40 -16.48
CA ASP A 831 20.09 -10.11 -17.05
C ASP A 831 18.94 -9.09 -17.21
N ALA A 832 17.75 -9.54 -17.60
CA ALA A 832 16.58 -8.69 -17.74
C ALA A 832 16.03 -8.18 -16.39
N ALA A 833 16.13 -8.99 -15.33
CA ALA A 833 15.75 -8.59 -13.97
C ALA A 833 16.75 -7.55 -13.41
N VAL A 834 18.06 -7.78 -13.56
CA VAL A 834 19.09 -6.82 -13.13
C VAL A 834 18.96 -5.50 -13.88
N ALA A 835 18.71 -5.52 -15.20
CA ALA A 835 18.44 -4.31 -15.98
C ALA A 835 17.16 -3.58 -15.50
N ALA A 836 16.08 -4.31 -15.20
CA ALA A 836 14.84 -3.72 -14.69
C ALA A 836 15.01 -3.07 -13.30
N LEU A 837 15.82 -3.66 -12.42
CA LEU A 837 16.22 -3.07 -11.13
C LEU A 837 17.06 -1.80 -11.34
N ALA A 838 18.08 -1.88 -12.21
CA ALA A 838 19.00 -0.79 -12.53
C ALA A 838 18.26 0.46 -13.03
N GLU A 839 17.23 0.29 -13.89
CA GLU A 839 16.38 1.40 -14.34
C GLU A 839 15.53 2.08 -13.24
N LYS A 840 15.43 1.50 -12.04
CA LYS A 840 14.55 1.97 -10.95
C LYS A 840 15.33 2.39 -9.70
N LEU A 841 16.67 2.35 -9.73
CA LEU A 841 17.53 2.83 -8.63
C LEU A 841 17.26 4.32 -8.34
N PRO A 842 17.03 4.72 -7.07
CA PRO A 842 16.80 6.12 -6.71
C PRO A 842 18.00 7.02 -6.98
N ILE A 843 17.76 8.20 -7.54
CA ILE A 843 18.80 9.21 -7.85
C ILE A 843 19.38 9.86 -6.57
N SER A 844 18.77 9.59 -5.40
CA SER A 844 19.22 10.01 -4.07
C SER A 844 20.22 9.05 -3.41
N LEU A 845 20.44 7.87 -4.00
CA LEU A 845 21.12 6.76 -3.33
C LEU A 845 22.61 7.05 -3.10
N GLN A 846 23.09 6.76 -1.89
CA GLN A 846 24.46 7.01 -1.42
C GLN A 846 25.22 5.71 -1.13
N ASP A 847 24.50 4.65 -0.69
CA ASP A 847 25.03 3.32 -0.39
C ASP A 847 24.21 2.27 -1.17
N LEU A 848 24.89 1.44 -1.97
CA LEU A 848 24.28 0.37 -2.76
C LEU A 848 25.04 -0.93 -2.54
N GLN A 849 24.33 -1.94 -2.06
CA GLN A 849 24.88 -3.28 -1.79
C GLN A 849 23.99 -4.30 -2.50
N LEU A 850 24.55 -5.04 -3.46
CA LEU A 850 23.83 -6.09 -4.20
C LEU A 850 24.65 -7.39 -4.17
N ASP A 851 24.11 -8.40 -3.50
CA ASP A 851 24.66 -9.77 -3.51
C ASP A 851 23.93 -10.58 -4.59
N PHE A 852 24.69 -11.11 -5.54
CA PHE A 852 24.26 -12.00 -6.62
C PHE A 852 24.98 -13.36 -6.57
N VAL A 853 25.39 -13.82 -5.37
CA VAL A 853 26.17 -15.04 -5.21
C VAL A 853 25.46 -16.25 -5.83
N VAL A 854 26.15 -16.99 -6.71
CA VAL A 854 25.66 -18.18 -7.43
C VAL A 854 24.39 -17.90 -8.28
N CYS A 855 24.19 -16.67 -8.76
CA CYS A 855 23.11 -16.36 -9.71
C CYS A 855 23.46 -16.82 -11.15
N GLU A 856 23.15 -18.07 -11.47
CA GLU A 856 23.55 -18.74 -12.74
C GLU A 856 23.11 -18.02 -14.03
N GLN A 857 22.01 -17.24 -14.02
CA GLN A 857 21.48 -16.54 -15.19
C GLN A 857 22.02 -15.11 -15.39
N ILE A 858 23.00 -14.67 -14.58
CA ILE A 858 23.59 -13.33 -14.66
C ILE A 858 24.90 -13.37 -15.47
N SER A 859 25.01 -12.50 -16.48
CA SER A 859 26.14 -12.40 -17.40
C SER A 859 26.78 -11.01 -17.43
N ASP A 860 27.79 -10.84 -18.28
CA ASP A 860 28.37 -9.52 -18.59
C ASP A 860 27.33 -8.46 -18.99
N ALA A 861 26.16 -8.87 -19.50
CA ALA A 861 25.07 -7.96 -19.87
C ALA A 861 24.34 -7.36 -18.65
N ALA A 862 24.06 -8.14 -17.59
CA ALA A 862 23.58 -7.61 -16.31
C ALA A 862 24.56 -6.59 -15.73
N VAL A 863 25.84 -6.94 -15.69
CA VAL A 863 26.90 -6.10 -15.13
C VAL A 863 26.99 -4.76 -15.88
N ALA A 864 26.95 -4.80 -17.22
CA ALA A 864 26.92 -3.60 -18.04
C ALA A 864 25.63 -2.76 -17.87
N ALA A 865 24.46 -3.41 -17.77
CA ALA A 865 23.18 -2.73 -17.59
C ALA A 865 23.08 -2.03 -16.22
N LEU A 866 23.56 -2.68 -15.15
CA LEU A 866 23.69 -2.08 -13.83
C LEU A 866 24.65 -0.89 -13.85
N ALA A 867 25.85 -1.10 -14.42
CA ALA A 867 26.89 -0.08 -14.53
C ALA A 867 26.44 1.19 -15.27
N GLU A 868 25.58 1.07 -16.29
CA GLU A 868 25.05 2.22 -17.04
C GLU A 868 24.08 3.10 -16.21
N LYS A 869 23.48 2.57 -15.14
CA LYS A 869 22.43 3.27 -14.35
C LYS A 869 22.84 3.59 -12.90
N LEU A 870 24.08 3.31 -12.49
CA LEU A 870 24.55 3.63 -11.13
C LEU A 870 24.35 5.13 -10.80
N PRO A 871 23.71 5.49 -9.68
CA PRO A 871 23.47 6.88 -9.30
C PRO A 871 24.76 7.71 -9.15
N ILE A 872 24.73 8.96 -9.62
CA ILE A 872 25.86 9.90 -9.56
C ILE A 872 26.11 10.41 -8.12
N SER A 873 25.14 10.20 -7.22
CA SER A 873 25.20 10.48 -5.78
C SER A 873 25.94 9.41 -4.96
N LEU A 874 26.26 8.27 -5.57
CA LEU A 874 26.73 7.08 -4.86
C LEU A 874 28.14 7.29 -4.29
N GLN A 875 28.29 7.03 -2.99
CA GLN A 875 29.53 7.14 -2.21
C GLN A 875 30.07 5.76 -1.85
N ASP A 876 29.19 4.83 -1.50
CA ASP A 876 29.53 3.47 -1.10
C ASP A 876 28.90 2.47 -2.08
N LEU A 877 29.71 1.56 -2.62
CA LEU A 877 29.26 0.51 -3.54
C LEU A 877 29.86 -0.85 -3.16
N GLN A 878 29.00 -1.84 -2.95
CA GLN A 878 29.37 -3.24 -2.75
C GLN A 878 28.59 -4.11 -3.74
N LEU A 879 29.28 -4.90 -4.57
CA LEU A 879 28.63 -5.88 -5.45
C LEU A 879 29.35 -7.23 -5.33
N ASP A 880 28.64 -8.27 -4.90
CA ASP A 880 29.14 -9.64 -4.95
C ASP A 880 28.53 -10.37 -6.16
N PHE A 881 29.39 -10.88 -7.03
CA PHE A 881 29.04 -11.69 -8.20
C PHE A 881 29.61 -13.11 -8.11
N SER A 882 30.13 -13.52 -6.95
CA SER A 882 30.87 -14.77 -6.76
C SER A 882 30.03 -15.99 -7.15
N GLY A 883 30.65 -16.92 -7.87
CA GLY A 883 29.98 -18.11 -8.40
C GLY A 883 29.12 -17.87 -9.65
N CYS A 884 29.02 -16.65 -10.19
CA CYS A 884 28.31 -16.40 -11.46
C CYS A 884 29.14 -16.91 -12.66
N PRO A 885 28.74 -18.01 -13.34
CA PRO A 885 29.59 -18.68 -14.33
C PRO A 885 29.61 -17.98 -15.69
N GLN A 886 28.80 -16.95 -15.91
CA GLN A 886 28.69 -16.24 -17.19
C GLN A 886 29.41 -14.88 -17.22
N ILE A 887 29.83 -14.35 -16.07
CA ILE A 887 30.59 -13.09 -15.96
C ILE A 887 32.06 -13.34 -16.31
N SER A 888 32.65 -12.43 -17.08
CA SER A 888 34.03 -12.45 -17.53
C SER A 888 34.75 -11.12 -17.28
N ASP A 889 36.03 -11.07 -17.63
CA ASP A 889 36.78 -9.81 -17.75
C ASP A 889 36.03 -8.69 -18.52
N ALA A 890 35.12 -9.02 -19.44
CA ALA A 890 34.39 -8.02 -20.22
C ALA A 890 33.33 -7.29 -19.39
N GLY A 891 32.59 -7.98 -18.53
CA GLY A 891 31.68 -7.37 -17.55
C GLY A 891 32.44 -6.53 -16.52
N VAL A 892 33.57 -7.05 -16.02
CA VAL A 892 34.46 -6.30 -15.09
C VAL A 892 34.94 -4.99 -15.73
N ALA A 893 35.32 -5.01 -17.01
CA ALA A 893 35.72 -3.80 -17.75
C ALA A 893 34.52 -2.84 -17.98
N ALA A 894 33.35 -3.37 -18.35
CA ALA A 894 32.14 -2.57 -18.57
C ALA A 894 31.68 -1.84 -17.30
N LEU A 895 31.82 -2.48 -16.13
CA LEU A 895 31.60 -1.85 -14.82
C LEU A 895 32.64 -0.76 -14.56
N ALA A 896 33.93 -1.09 -14.66
CA ALA A 896 35.04 -0.18 -14.42
C ALA A 896 34.98 1.14 -15.22
N GLU A 897 34.49 1.08 -16.47
CA GLU A 897 34.31 2.25 -17.34
C GLU A 897 33.18 3.22 -16.89
N LYS A 898 32.27 2.81 -16.00
CA LYS A 898 31.09 3.60 -15.59
C LYS A 898 31.01 3.97 -14.12
N LEU A 899 31.84 3.37 -13.25
CA LEU A 899 31.84 3.62 -11.80
C LEU A 899 31.86 5.12 -11.46
N PRO A 900 30.91 5.63 -10.64
CA PRO A 900 30.83 7.04 -10.26
C PRO A 900 32.13 7.62 -9.68
N ILE A 901 32.38 8.90 -9.96
CA ILE A 901 33.58 9.63 -9.49
C ILE A 901 33.49 9.94 -7.98
N SER A 902 32.27 9.96 -7.44
CA SER A 902 31.92 10.20 -6.04
C SER A 902 32.23 9.04 -5.07
N LEU A 903 32.59 7.86 -5.58
CA LEU A 903 32.82 6.70 -4.72
C LEU A 903 34.00 6.88 -3.76
N HIS A 904 33.81 6.42 -2.53
CA HIS A 904 34.70 6.52 -1.38
C HIS A 904 34.89 5.16 -0.70
N GLN A 905 33.83 4.36 -0.53
CA GLN A 905 33.93 2.93 -0.27
C GLN A 905 33.59 2.12 -1.53
N PHE A 906 34.31 1.01 -1.72
CA PHE A 906 34.21 0.21 -2.92
C PHE A 906 34.65 -1.24 -2.65
N GLN A 907 33.78 -2.19 -2.94
CA GLN A 907 34.03 -3.63 -2.81
C GLN A 907 33.38 -4.36 -4.00
N LEU A 908 34.14 -5.20 -4.70
CA LEU A 908 33.62 -6.09 -5.74
C LEU A 908 34.18 -7.49 -5.54
N GLU A 909 33.31 -8.50 -5.57
CA GLU A 909 33.72 -9.90 -5.39
C GLU A 909 33.33 -10.76 -6.60
N PHE A 910 34.29 -11.59 -7.04
CA PHE A 910 34.23 -12.42 -8.25
C PHE A 910 34.86 -13.80 -8.01
N TRP A 911 34.72 -14.34 -6.79
CA TRP A 911 35.29 -15.63 -6.43
C TRP A 911 34.57 -16.75 -7.17
N GLY A 912 35.30 -17.75 -7.68
CA GLY A 912 34.72 -18.85 -8.45
C GLY A 912 34.21 -18.49 -9.86
N CYS A 913 34.19 -17.21 -10.27
CA CYS A 913 33.78 -16.81 -11.62
C CYS A 913 34.86 -17.18 -12.65
N GLU A 914 34.81 -18.40 -13.21
CA GLU A 914 35.90 -19.01 -13.99
C GLU A 914 36.44 -18.18 -15.17
N LYS A 915 35.61 -17.31 -15.76
CA LYS A 915 35.96 -16.47 -16.93
C LYS A 915 36.54 -15.11 -16.55
N VAL A 916 36.63 -14.79 -15.27
CA VAL A 916 37.34 -13.62 -14.74
C VAL A 916 38.79 -14.02 -14.49
N SER A 917 39.74 -13.24 -15.02
CA SER A 917 41.17 -13.48 -14.82
C SER A 917 41.65 -13.03 -13.44
N ASP A 918 42.72 -13.63 -12.92
CA ASP A 918 43.28 -13.24 -11.61
C ASP A 918 43.71 -11.76 -11.61
N ALA A 919 44.29 -11.29 -12.71
CA ALA A 919 44.63 -9.88 -12.91
C ALA A 919 43.41 -8.93 -12.95
N ALA A 920 42.20 -9.44 -13.17
CA ALA A 920 40.95 -8.67 -13.03
C ALA A 920 40.42 -8.70 -11.59
N ARG A 921 40.61 -9.81 -10.85
CA ARG A 921 40.30 -9.90 -9.41
C ARG A 921 41.22 -9.02 -8.58
N GLU A 922 42.54 -9.14 -8.77
CA GLU A 922 43.56 -8.26 -8.15
C GLU A 922 43.30 -6.78 -8.47
N ALA A 923 42.81 -6.47 -9.67
CA ALA A 923 42.44 -5.10 -10.03
C ALA A 923 41.18 -4.61 -9.29
N ALA A 924 40.22 -5.50 -9.01
CA ALA A 924 38.97 -5.16 -8.32
C ALA A 924 39.16 -4.81 -6.83
N GLU A 925 40.29 -5.17 -6.22
CA GLU A 925 40.63 -4.84 -4.81
C GLU A 925 40.71 -3.33 -4.53
N SER A 926 40.84 -2.46 -5.55
CA SER A 926 40.69 -1.02 -5.35
C SER A 926 40.16 -0.29 -6.59
N LEU A 927 39.45 0.82 -6.35
CA LEU A 927 38.89 1.68 -7.40
C LEU A 927 39.97 2.29 -8.31
N GLU A 928 41.18 2.53 -7.79
CA GLU A 928 42.32 3.00 -8.59
C GLU A 928 42.90 1.89 -9.46
N SER A 929 43.16 0.71 -8.88
CA SER A 929 43.66 -0.47 -9.60
C SER A 929 42.72 -0.86 -10.74
N LEU A 930 41.40 -0.89 -10.48
CA LEU A 930 40.39 -1.31 -11.45
C LEU A 930 40.30 -0.34 -12.64
N ARG A 931 40.29 0.97 -12.37
CA ARG A 931 40.31 2.01 -13.42
C ARG A 931 41.59 1.97 -14.24
N ALA A 932 42.74 1.75 -13.61
CA ALA A 932 44.03 1.59 -14.29
C ALA A 932 44.07 0.33 -15.18
N TRP A 933 43.57 -0.80 -14.67
CA TRP A 933 43.46 -2.06 -15.41
C TRP A 933 42.54 -1.94 -16.63
N ALA A 934 41.35 -1.34 -16.47
CA ALA A 934 40.41 -1.12 -17.57
C ALA A 934 40.98 -0.20 -18.65
N ALA A 935 41.62 0.92 -18.25
CA ALA A 935 42.31 1.81 -19.19
C ALA A 935 43.45 1.11 -19.92
N ALA A 936 44.26 0.29 -19.22
CA ALA A 936 45.33 -0.50 -19.83
C ALA A 936 44.79 -1.59 -20.78
N ARG A 937 43.62 -2.17 -20.49
CA ARG A 937 42.92 -3.13 -21.36
C ARG A 937 42.43 -2.45 -22.64
N ALA A 938 41.74 -1.31 -22.52
CA ALA A 938 41.24 -0.52 -23.64
C ALA A 938 42.36 0.05 -24.54
N ALA A 939 43.55 0.31 -23.96
CA ALA A 939 44.72 0.78 -24.69
C ALA A 939 45.46 -0.32 -25.48
N ARG A 940 45.13 -1.62 -25.32
CA ARG A 940 45.77 -2.68 -26.11
C ARG A 940 45.28 -2.60 -27.57
N PRO A 941 46.18 -2.49 -28.56
CA PRO A 941 45.78 -2.51 -29.97
C PRO A 941 45.18 -3.87 -30.33
N ARG A 942 44.22 -3.88 -31.28
CA ARG A 942 43.56 -5.10 -31.82
C ARG A 942 44.49 -5.91 -32.74
N SER A 943 45.72 -6.19 -32.31
CA SER A 943 46.78 -6.81 -33.09
C SER A 943 47.46 -7.94 -32.31
N GLU A 944 46.83 -9.12 -32.32
CA GLU A 944 47.53 -10.42 -32.35
C GLU A 944 46.56 -11.61 -32.56
N GLU A 945 45.34 -11.55 -32.05
CA GLU A 945 44.37 -12.65 -32.16
C GLU A 945 43.82 -12.83 -33.58
N GLY A 946 43.46 -11.73 -34.25
CA GLY A 946 42.93 -11.75 -35.63
C GLY A 946 43.92 -12.27 -36.68
N GLU A 947 45.22 -12.31 -36.37
CA GLU A 947 46.25 -12.81 -37.28
C GLU A 947 46.51 -14.31 -37.10
N LYS A 948 46.44 -14.82 -35.85
CA LYS A 948 46.48 -16.26 -35.56
C LYS A 948 45.29 -17.03 -36.17
N ALA A 949 44.13 -16.37 -36.32
CA ALA A 949 43.00 -16.91 -37.07
C ALA A 949 43.31 -17.06 -38.58
N ARG A 950 43.73 -15.97 -39.24
CA ARG A 950 43.99 -15.96 -40.71
C ARG A 950 45.09 -16.91 -41.16
N VAL A 951 46.09 -17.18 -40.33
CA VAL A 951 47.19 -18.12 -40.66
C VAL A 951 46.72 -19.59 -40.69
N ARG A 952 45.58 -19.95 -40.08
CA ARG A 952 45.02 -21.31 -40.16
C ARG A 952 44.21 -21.60 -41.44
N GLU A 953 43.55 -20.61 -42.05
CA GLU A 953 42.69 -20.85 -43.22
C GLU A 953 43.45 -20.96 -44.55
N LEU A 954 44.61 -20.32 -44.69
CA LEU A 954 45.37 -20.30 -45.94
C LEU A 954 46.13 -21.60 -46.29
N GLY A 955 45.91 -22.69 -45.54
CA GLY A 955 46.57 -23.98 -45.74
C GLY A 955 45.98 -24.88 -46.83
N ALA A 956 44.72 -24.66 -47.24
CA ALA A 956 43.99 -25.57 -48.12
C ALA A 956 43.92 -25.10 -49.59
N ARG A 957 44.80 -25.66 -50.44
CA ARG A 957 44.68 -25.54 -51.90
C ARG A 957 43.78 -26.65 -52.48
N PRO A 958 42.74 -26.31 -53.26
CA PRO A 958 42.19 -27.22 -54.26
C PRO A 958 43.17 -27.46 -55.41
N ARG A 959 43.01 -28.58 -56.13
CA ARG A 959 43.59 -28.82 -57.46
C ARG A 959 42.47 -28.73 -58.50
N SER A 960 42.89 -28.51 -59.76
CA SER A 960 42.08 -28.44 -61.00
C SER A 960 40.92 -27.44 -60.96
#